data_AF-A0A9W8LT97-F1
#
_entry.id   AF-A0A9W8LT97-F1
#
_cell.length_a   1.000
_cell.length_b   1.000
_cell.length_c   1.000
_cell.angle_alpha   90.00
_cell.angle_beta   90.00
_cell.angle_gamma   90.00
#
_symmetry.space_group_name_H-M   'P 1'
#
loop_
_entity.id
_entity.type
_entity.pdbx_description
1 polymer ?
#
loop_
_entity_poly.entity_id
_entity_poly.type
_entity_poly.pdbx_seq_one_letter_code
_entity_poly.pdbx_strand_id
1 'polypeptide(L)'
;MLRSTSSSVIAALVAFAGYAISFDVSCNSNYVSYYGQNSARNQKSLGEYCKDATEDLIVLAFMNGFPNILLNFANACETTFDGSTLLHCPSMAKDIEYCQSQGKAVILSMGGASGAYGFGSESDGTQFADTVWNMFMKGNAAQRPFDDAVLDGIDLDIEGGGGTGYVSFIEQLRSHYSSDTSKKYYIAAAPQCPYPDAYLGSTLNSAWFDMVYVQFYNNFCGLNAYPNWFNFEDWDNWAKKNSINKDVKVYIGAPGSPSAASSGYVDGSTLTSIYNNVRSKYSSLGGIMTWDVSQARTSGIANSIRSALDNGGTCRKPGGGGEPTTSTNTGSSSSTSESSSSSQYSTSSSTSESNSESSTDENPESPDTTTDMGLSTVVTTATETITSVSTFVTSIFTEVTTESTFTSYLTTVYTLTQSGEDYLSSNAQSSIANTEGEESVKGMSFSSADETADNSIEIATNTNPASDKCPVEGAPCVESMQGCNSVGYALCVNGRWSVYPCFSGTTCYLQGSAAICDWEREYGRDPCNVQPIQRNPSKSTAKMLSALKPDLRPVSAFTADGINSRIEYIPLSVSRGRFSALVKLQTLHVPFDNNWMLSFQLPYGQSIDNVDSGRIVANGTSVSILPKDSADPLPSMAISITVRGRYSWPYRIPDLTIAKVSLH
;
A
#
# COMPACT_ATOMS: atom_id res chain seq x y z
N MET A 1 69.59 -31.53 -50.83
CA MET A 1 69.16 -31.50 -49.41
C MET A 1 67.98 -30.56 -49.32
N LEU A 2 66.82 -31.02 -48.86
CA LEU A 2 65.81 -30.24 -48.14
C LEU A 2 64.74 -31.26 -47.71
N ARG A 3 64.71 -31.56 -46.41
CA ARG A 3 63.80 -32.52 -45.77
C ARG A 3 62.63 -31.76 -45.16
N SER A 4 61.46 -32.35 -45.39
CA SER A 4 60.17 -32.25 -44.70
C SER A 4 60.23 -32.02 -43.18
N THR A 5 59.33 -31.16 -42.67
CA THR A 5 58.66 -31.36 -41.38
C THR A 5 57.20 -30.92 -41.46
N SER A 6 56.32 -31.84 -41.06
CA SER A 6 54.87 -31.78 -41.07
C SER A 6 54.27 -30.78 -40.07
N SER A 7 53.19 -30.10 -40.45
CA SER A 7 52.32 -29.35 -39.51
C SER A 7 51.05 -30.15 -39.24
N SER A 8 50.89 -30.60 -38.00
CA SER A 8 49.65 -31.17 -37.47
C SER A 8 48.69 -30.03 -37.10
N VAL A 9 47.48 -30.03 -37.65
CA VAL A 9 46.39 -29.12 -37.26
C VAL A 9 45.61 -29.79 -36.14
N ILE A 10 45.64 -29.21 -34.94
CA ILE A 10 44.77 -29.56 -33.81
C ILE A 10 43.46 -28.79 -33.98
N ALA A 11 42.36 -29.49 -34.25
CA ALA A 11 41.02 -28.91 -34.20
C ALA A 11 40.55 -28.85 -32.74
N ALA A 12 40.44 -27.65 -32.17
CA ALA A 12 39.84 -27.44 -30.85
C ALA A 12 38.31 -27.40 -30.98
N LEU A 13 37.64 -28.45 -30.51
CA LEU A 13 36.20 -28.46 -30.24
C LEU A 13 35.93 -27.56 -29.02
N VAL A 14 35.49 -26.33 -29.25
CA VAL A 14 34.95 -25.46 -28.20
C VAL A 14 33.52 -25.88 -27.95
N ALA A 15 33.28 -26.60 -26.86
CA ALA A 15 31.93 -26.80 -26.34
C ALA A 15 31.42 -25.45 -25.83
N PHE A 16 30.49 -24.83 -26.57
CA PHE A 16 29.70 -23.72 -26.05
C PHE A 16 28.74 -24.27 -24.99
N ALA A 17 29.18 -24.31 -23.74
CA ALA A 17 28.25 -24.36 -22.62
C ALA A 17 27.45 -23.05 -22.66
N GLY A 18 26.16 -23.13 -22.95
CA GLY A 18 25.26 -21.98 -22.87
C GLY A 18 25.22 -21.51 -21.42
N TYR A 19 25.92 -20.43 -21.11
CA TYR A 19 25.78 -19.78 -19.80
C TYR A 19 24.36 -19.20 -19.71
N ALA A 20 23.58 -19.68 -18.75
CA ALA A 20 22.33 -19.03 -18.38
C ALA A 20 22.66 -17.58 -17.98
N ILE A 21 21.91 -16.64 -18.54
CA ILE A 21 22.10 -15.22 -18.24
C ILE A 21 21.46 -14.96 -16.90
N SER A 22 22.24 -14.47 -15.94
CA SER A 22 21.75 -14.16 -14.61
C SER A 22 20.87 -12.91 -14.60
N PHE A 23 19.94 -12.86 -13.66
CA PHE A 23 19.13 -11.69 -13.33
C PHE A 23 19.97 -10.43 -13.21
N ASP A 24 19.50 -9.34 -13.84
CA ASP A 24 20.15 -8.04 -13.81
C ASP A 24 19.17 -6.97 -13.31
N VAL A 25 19.39 -6.53 -12.08
CA VAL A 25 18.57 -5.50 -11.43
C VAL A 25 18.61 -4.15 -12.15
N SER A 26 19.64 -3.87 -12.96
CA SER A 26 19.74 -2.58 -13.67
C SER A 26 18.74 -2.43 -14.82
N CYS A 27 18.12 -3.55 -15.23
CA CYS A 27 17.15 -3.61 -16.30
C CYS A 27 15.82 -2.94 -15.94
N ASN A 28 15.13 -2.44 -16.97
CA ASN A 28 13.78 -1.88 -16.89
C ASN A 28 12.70 -2.82 -17.47
N SER A 29 13.07 -4.08 -17.71
CA SER A 29 12.26 -5.12 -18.35
C SER A 29 12.23 -6.43 -17.56
N ASN A 30 12.44 -6.34 -16.24
CA ASN A 30 12.37 -7.49 -15.36
C ASN A 30 10.92 -7.84 -15.02
N TYR A 31 10.60 -9.13 -14.97
CA TYR A 31 9.35 -9.64 -14.45
C TYR A 31 9.57 -10.33 -13.11
N VAL A 32 8.93 -9.80 -12.07
CA VAL A 32 8.93 -10.34 -10.71
C VAL A 32 7.58 -10.98 -10.41
N SER A 33 7.56 -12.13 -9.73
CA SER A 33 6.31 -12.70 -9.19
C SER A 33 6.48 -13.24 -7.78
N TYR A 34 5.47 -12.99 -6.94
CA TYR A 34 5.35 -13.67 -5.65
C TYR A 34 4.96 -15.15 -5.84
N TYR A 35 5.47 -16.03 -4.98
CA TYR A 35 5.22 -17.46 -4.96
C TYR A 35 5.12 -17.95 -3.52
N GLY A 36 4.14 -18.79 -3.21
CA GLY A 36 4.06 -19.47 -1.92
C GLY A 36 2.66 -19.44 -1.33
N GLN A 37 1.89 -18.36 -1.50
CA GLN A 37 0.56 -18.23 -0.89
C GLN A 37 -0.59 -18.87 -1.69
N ASN A 38 -0.31 -19.40 -2.90
CA ASN A 38 -1.26 -20.15 -3.69
C ASN A 38 -2.61 -19.42 -3.89
N SER A 39 -2.56 -18.14 -4.29
CA SER A 39 -3.76 -17.31 -4.44
C SER A 39 -4.81 -17.90 -5.39
N ALA A 40 -4.39 -18.62 -6.44
CA ALA A 40 -5.28 -19.30 -7.39
C ALA A 40 -5.71 -20.72 -6.96
N ARG A 41 -5.24 -21.23 -5.81
CA ARG A 41 -5.51 -22.58 -5.29
C ARG A 41 -5.04 -23.73 -6.19
N ASN A 42 -4.13 -23.46 -7.12
CA ASN A 42 -3.56 -24.42 -8.07
C ASN A 42 -2.03 -24.24 -8.26
N GLN A 43 -1.35 -23.63 -7.29
CA GLN A 43 0.10 -23.41 -7.29
C GLN A 43 0.85 -24.72 -7.49
N LYS A 44 1.72 -24.75 -8.50
CA LYS A 44 2.69 -25.80 -8.78
C LYS A 44 3.93 -25.67 -7.90
N SER A 45 4.87 -26.61 -7.99
CA SER A 45 6.17 -26.44 -7.34
C SER A 45 6.92 -25.24 -7.92
N LEU A 46 7.86 -24.69 -7.14
CA LEU A 46 8.67 -23.54 -7.54
C LEU A 46 9.44 -23.83 -8.84
N GLY A 47 9.99 -25.04 -8.95
CA GLY A 47 10.77 -25.48 -10.11
C GLY A 47 9.98 -25.47 -11.41
N GLU A 48 8.65 -25.69 -11.38
CA GLU A 48 7.80 -25.61 -12.58
C GLU A 48 7.78 -24.20 -13.19
N TYR A 49 7.76 -23.16 -12.36
CA TYR A 49 7.79 -21.77 -12.83
C TYR A 49 9.19 -21.33 -13.28
N CYS A 50 10.21 -22.12 -12.97
CA CYS A 50 11.59 -21.85 -13.35
C CYS A 50 12.03 -22.50 -14.66
N LYS A 51 11.20 -23.35 -15.27
CA LYS A 51 11.53 -24.06 -16.52
C LYS A 51 11.58 -23.17 -17.77
N ASP A 52 10.90 -22.03 -17.75
CA ASP A 52 10.84 -21.12 -18.89
C ASP A 52 11.35 -19.71 -18.53
N ALA A 53 11.52 -18.87 -19.54
CA ALA A 53 12.06 -17.52 -19.41
C ALA A 53 10.99 -16.46 -19.06
N THR A 54 9.90 -16.83 -18.38
CA THR A 54 8.81 -15.87 -18.08
C THR A 54 9.20 -14.91 -16.96
N GLU A 55 9.40 -15.40 -15.73
CA GLU A 55 9.85 -14.58 -14.59
C GLU A 55 11.37 -14.49 -14.54
N ASP A 56 11.90 -13.32 -14.20
CA ASP A 56 13.33 -13.08 -14.03
C ASP A 56 13.74 -13.19 -12.54
N LEU A 57 12.80 -12.92 -11.64
CA LEU A 57 12.96 -13.05 -10.18
C LEU A 57 11.67 -13.60 -9.56
N ILE A 58 11.81 -14.52 -8.61
CA ILE A 58 10.70 -15.08 -7.82
C ILE A 58 10.86 -14.70 -6.35
N VAL A 59 9.78 -14.19 -5.75
CA VAL A 59 9.74 -13.78 -4.34
C VAL A 59 9.00 -14.84 -3.52
N LEU A 60 9.68 -15.49 -2.57
CA LEU A 60 9.11 -16.52 -1.71
C LEU A 60 8.28 -15.89 -0.59
N ALA A 61 6.97 -16.09 -0.63
CA ALA A 61 5.98 -15.55 0.29
C ALA A 61 5.42 -16.65 1.21
N PHE A 62 5.71 -16.66 2.52
CA PHE A 62 6.41 -15.64 3.31
C PHE A 62 7.13 -16.21 4.53
N MET A 63 8.07 -15.41 5.07
CA MET A 63 8.30 -15.33 6.52
C MET A 63 7.27 -14.37 7.12
N ASN A 64 6.15 -14.92 7.61
CA ASN A 64 5.00 -14.15 8.09
C ASN A 64 4.93 -13.99 9.62
N GLY A 65 6.04 -14.28 10.30
CA GLY A 65 6.28 -14.00 11.71
C GLY A 65 7.77 -13.87 11.99
N PHE A 66 8.14 -12.83 12.75
CA PHE A 66 9.50 -12.55 13.23
C PHE A 66 9.44 -11.57 14.42
N PRO A 67 10.42 -11.59 15.36
CA PRO A 67 11.71 -12.31 15.32
C PRO A 67 11.60 -13.82 15.60
N ASN A 68 10.48 -14.31 16.13
CA ASN A 68 10.19 -15.74 16.15
C ASN A 68 9.78 -16.18 14.74
N ILE A 69 10.66 -16.88 14.03
CA ILE A 69 10.45 -17.22 12.61
C ILE A 69 9.22 -18.11 12.45
N LEU A 70 8.25 -17.60 11.71
CA LEU A 70 7.14 -18.35 11.15
C LEU A 70 7.22 -18.28 9.63
N LEU A 71 7.27 -19.45 9.00
CA LEU A 71 7.26 -19.60 7.55
C LEU A 71 5.91 -20.18 7.12
N ASN A 72 5.38 -19.69 6.01
CA ASN A 72 4.20 -20.24 5.39
C ASN A 72 4.36 -20.15 3.86
N PHE A 73 4.33 -21.29 3.17
CA PHE A 73 4.35 -21.37 1.71
C PHE A 73 3.15 -22.19 1.20
N ALA A 74 2.02 -22.09 1.89
CA ALA A 74 0.81 -22.86 1.65
C ALA A 74 1.12 -24.34 1.39
N ASN A 75 0.65 -24.90 0.28
CA ASN A 75 0.84 -26.29 -0.11
C ASN A 75 2.24 -26.62 -0.64
N ALA A 76 3.16 -25.65 -0.73
CA ALA A 76 4.51 -25.91 -1.25
C ALA A 76 5.43 -26.56 -0.20
N CYS A 77 5.16 -26.35 1.08
CA CYS A 77 5.93 -26.95 2.17
C CYS A 77 5.11 -26.96 3.47
N GLU A 78 4.93 -28.15 4.05
CA GLU A 78 4.21 -28.36 5.31
C GLU A 78 5.06 -29.15 6.33
N THR A 79 6.19 -29.71 5.90
CA THR A 79 7.10 -30.48 6.76
C THR A 79 7.87 -29.53 7.69
N THR A 80 8.11 -29.96 8.93
CA THR A 80 8.91 -29.22 9.93
C THR A 80 10.14 -30.03 10.34
N PHE A 81 11.11 -29.37 10.95
CA PHE A 81 12.18 -30.06 11.67
C PHE A 81 11.63 -30.84 12.87
N ASP A 82 12.26 -31.97 13.20
CA ASP A 82 11.90 -32.79 14.36
C ASP A 82 11.88 -31.94 15.64
N GLY A 83 10.75 -31.98 16.36
CA GLY A 83 10.56 -31.24 17.61
C GLY A 83 10.46 -29.72 17.46
N SER A 84 10.26 -29.19 16.25
CA SER A 84 10.19 -27.75 15.96
C SER A 84 8.93 -27.40 15.16
N THR A 85 8.50 -26.14 15.25
CA THR A 85 7.46 -25.56 14.38
C THR A 85 8.04 -24.90 13.13
N LEU A 86 9.38 -24.84 13.02
CA LEU A 86 10.06 -24.28 11.85
C LEU A 86 9.93 -25.23 10.65
N LEU A 87 9.49 -24.70 9.51
CA LEU A 87 9.40 -25.47 8.28
C LEU A 87 10.77 -25.98 7.82
N HIS A 88 10.78 -27.21 7.31
CA HIS A 88 11.90 -27.86 6.63
C HIS A 88 11.45 -28.26 5.22
N CYS A 89 12.00 -27.58 4.20
CA CYS A 89 11.47 -27.59 2.84
C CYS A 89 12.50 -28.11 1.81
N PRO A 90 12.91 -29.39 1.88
CA PRO A 90 13.98 -29.93 1.03
C PRO A 90 13.62 -29.93 -0.47
N SER A 91 12.35 -30.06 -0.82
CA SER A 91 11.90 -29.95 -2.23
C SER A 91 12.04 -28.52 -2.74
N MET A 92 11.68 -27.52 -1.92
CA MET A 92 11.87 -26.12 -2.29
C MET A 92 13.35 -25.74 -2.36
N ALA A 93 14.20 -26.30 -1.50
CA ALA A 93 15.65 -26.10 -1.57
C ALA A 93 16.22 -26.45 -2.95
N LYS A 94 15.88 -27.64 -3.47
CA LYS A 94 16.28 -28.07 -4.82
C LYS A 94 15.73 -27.17 -5.92
N ASP A 95 14.48 -26.74 -5.77
CA ASP A 95 13.84 -25.84 -6.74
C ASP A 95 14.50 -24.46 -6.75
N ILE A 96 14.91 -23.92 -5.59
CA ILE A 96 15.66 -22.66 -5.47
C ILE A 96 16.95 -22.75 -6.28
N GLU A 97 17.76 -23.78 -6.04
CA GLU A 97 19.02 -24.00 -6.76
C GLU A 97 18.78 -24.18 -8.26
N TYR A 98 17.71 -24.89 -8.63
CA TYR A 98 17.31 -25.03 -10.03
C TYR A 98 16.97 -23.68 -10.66
N CYS A 99 16.15 -22.84 -10.03
CA CYS A 99 15.83 -21.50 -10.51
C CYS A 99 17.09 -20.64 -10.70
N GLN A 100 18.00 -20.67 -9.74
CA GLN A 100 19.27 -19.96 -9.81
C GLN A 100 20.16 -20.49 -10.94
N SER A 101 20.17 -21.81 -11.19
CA SER A 101 20.86 -22.41 -12.34
C SER A 101 20.29 -21.96 -13.69
N GLN A 102 19.01 -21.58 -13.74
CA GLN A 102 18.37 -20.97 -14.90
C GLN A 102 18.63 -19.45 -14.99
N GLY A 103 19.42 -18.89 -14.07
CA GLY A 103 19.77 -17.48 -14.02
C GLY A 103 18.73 -16.60 -13.31
N LYS A 104 17.67 -17.17 -12.73
CA LYS A 104 16.65 -16.40 -12.00
C LYS A 104 17.16 -16.07 -10.60
N ALA A 105 16.79 -14.91 -10.08
CA ALA A 105 16.98 -14.61 -8.66
C ALA A 105 15.80 -15.16 -7.83
N VAL A 106 16.08 -15.66 -6.63
CA VAL A 106 15.07 -16.13 -5.67
C VAL A 106 15.33 -15.47 -4.31
N ILE A 107 14.40 -14.64 -3.85
CA ILE A 107 14.52 -13.89 -2.59
C ILE A 107 13.38 -14.27 -1.62
N LEU A 108 13.59 -14.13 -0.31
CA LEU A 108 12.57 -14.38 0.70
C LEU A 108 11.85 -13.09 1.09
N SER A 109 10.52 -13.09 1.03
CA SER A 109 9.72 -11.98 1.54
C SER A 109 9.35 -12.16 3.00
N MET A 110 9.55 -11.09 3.75
CA MET A 110 9.21 -10.95 5.16
C MET A 110 7.97 -10.06 5.28
N GLY A 111 6.96 -10.55 6.01
CA GLY A 111 5.75 -9.82 6.30
C GLY A 111 4.49 -10.49 5.71
N GLY A 112 3.81 -9.79 4.82
CA GLY A 112 2.52 -10.14 4.26
C GLY A 112 1.34 -9.81 5.18
N ALA A 113 0.12 -10.14 4.76
CA ALA A 113 -1.12 -9.67 5.41
C ALA A 113 -1.38 -10.17 6.85
N SER A 114 -0.49 -10.99 7.46
CA SER A 114 -0.69 -11.48 8.84
C SER A 114 -0.56 -10.38 9.90
N GLY A 115 0.23 -9.34 9.63
CA GLY A 115 0.45 -8.16 10.47
C GLY A 115 1.08 -8.40 11.86
N ALA A 116 1.34 -9.64 12.26
CA ALA A 116 1.85 -10.03 13.57
C ALA A 116 3.37 -10.25 13.57
N TYR A 117 4.11 -9.23 13.15
CA TYR A 117 5.56 -9.23 13.05
C TYR A 117 6.14 -7.83 13.29
N GLY A 118 7.45 -7.76 13.54
CA GLY A 118 8.17 -6.50 13.74
C GLY A 118 9.24 -6.61 14.81
N PHE A 119 9.89 -5.49 15.11
CA PHE A 119 10.97 -5.43 16.09
C PHE A 119 10.60 -4.50 17.25
N GLY A 120 11.05 -4.84 18.47
CA GLY A 120 10.87 -3.99 19.65
C GLY A 120 11.89 -2.84 19.69
N SER A 121 13.04 -3.02 19.04
CA SER A 121 14.15 -2.06 19.03
C SER A 121 15.03 -2.20 17.78
N GLU A 122 15.89 -1.21 17.55
CA GLU A 122 16.94 -1.27 16.53
C GLU A 122 17.91 -2.45 16.74
N SER A 123 18.21 -2.76 18.01
CA SER A 123 19.07 -3.90 18.36
C SER A 123 18.45 -5.25 17.97
N ASP A 124 17.12 -5.38 18.08
CA ASP A 124 16.42 -6.58 17.65
C ASP A 124 16.51 -6.75 16.13
N GLY A 125 16.39 -5.65 15.38
CA GLY A 125 16.58 -5.64 13.93
C GLY A 125 17.99 -6.12 13.53
N THR A 126 19.03 -5.59 14.17
CA THR A 126 20.42 -6.02 13.94
C THR A 126 20.62 -7.51 14.25
N GLN A 127 20.17 -7.99 15.42
CA GLN A 127 20.31 -9.40 15.79
C GLN A 127 19.51 -10.32 14.87
N PHE A 128 18.35 -9.87 14.41
CA PHE A 128 17.54 -10.65 13.48
C PHE A 128 18.16 -10.74 12.09
N ALA A 129 18.89 -9.72 11.63
CA ALA A 129 19.67 -9.79 10.40
C ALA A 129 20.74 -10.90 10.45
N ASP A 130 21.43 -11.08 11.59
CA ASP A 130 22.35 -12.20 11.79
C ASP A 130 21.63 -13.55 11.72
N THR A 131 20.42 -13.62 12.28
CA THR A 131 19.58 -14.83 12.23
C THR A 131 19.19 -15.18 10.79
N VAL A 132 18.69 -14.19 10.03
CA VAL A 132 18.31 -14.37 8.62
C VAL A 132 19.52 -14.79 7.77
N TRP A 133 20.67 -14.14 7.96
CA TRP A 133 21.91 -14.50 7.27
C TRP A 133 22.32 -15.96 7.53
N ASN A 134 22.25 -16.40 8.78
CA ASN A 134 22.64 -17.75 9.19
C ASN A 134 21.68 -18.84 8.76
N MET A 135 20.38 -18.55 8.65
CA MET A 135 19.36 -19.55 8.32
C MET A 135 19.04 -19.67 6.83
N PHE A 136 19.15 -18.59 6.06
CA PHE A 136 18.65 -18.53 4.68
C PHE A 136 19.71 -18.11 3.65
N MET A 137 20.80 -17.50 4.09
CA MET A 137 21.88 -17.01 3.23
C MET A 137 23.16 -17.83 3.46
N LYS A 138 24.34 -17.23 3.26
CA LYS A 138 25.63 -17.92 3.31
C LYS A 138 26.13 -18.23 4.72
N GLY A 139 25.47 -17.71 5.76
CA GLY A 139 25.81 -18.04 7.14
C GLY A 139 25.47 -19.49 7.49
N ASN A 140 25.59 -19.84 8.77
CA ASN A 140 25.42 -21.22 9.23
C ASN A 140 24.46 -21.31 10.42
N ALA A 141 23.54 -22.26 10.38
CA ALA A 141 22.59 -22.55 11.45
C ALA A 141 22.32 -24.07 11.50
N ALA A 142 21.94 -24.59 12.67
CA ALA A 142 21.64 -26.01 12.82
C ALA A 142 20.35 -26.44 12.09
N GLN A 143 19.36 -25.54 12.01
CA GLN A 143 18.11 -25.75 11.29
C GLN A 143 17.99 -24.69 10.20
N ARG A 144 18.15 -25.11 8.94
CA ARG A 144 18.05 -24.25 7.76
C ARG A 144 16.84 -24.68 6.92
N PRO A 145 15.78 -23.86 6.83
CA PRO A 145 14.54 -24.27 6.15
C PRO A 145 14.71 -24.73 4.70
N PHE A 146 15.74 -24.26 4.02
CA PHE A 146 16.06 -24.64 2.64
C PHE A 146 17.39 -25.39 2.53
N ASP A 147 17.77 -26.16 3.55
CA ASP A 147 19.02 -26.94 3.58
C ASP A 147 20.23 -26.08 3.17
N ASP A 148 20.97 -26.50 2.15
CA ASP A 148 22.18 -25.84 1.63
C ASP A 148 21.87 -24.69 0.65
N ALA A 149 20.60 -24.52 0.24
CA ALA A 149 20.24 -23.47 -0.69
C ALA A 149 20.51 -22.08 -0.08
N VAL A 150 21.11 -21.20 -0.87
CA VAL A 150 21.46 -19.83 -0.49
C VAL A 150 20.63 -18.86 -1.33
N LEU A 151 19.68 -18.18 -0.69
CA LEU A 151 18.83 -17.21 -1.36
C LEU A 151 19.62 -16.00 -1.88
N ASP A 152 19.04 -15.30 -2.85
CA ASP A 152 19.63 -14.13 -3.48
C ASP A 152 19.32 -12.83 -2.74
N GLY A 153 18.57 -12.86 -1.64
CA GLY A 153 18.21 -11.63 -0.94
C GLY A 153 16.92 -11.72 -0.15
N ILE A 154 16.47 -10.54 0.31
CA ILE A 154 15.23 -10.37 1.07
C ILE A 154 14.32 -9.33 0.43
N ASP A 155 13.02 -9.48 0.68
CA ASP A 155 11.98 -8.51 0.38
C ASP A 155 11.26 -8.14 1.67
N LEU A 156 10.98 -6.85 1.86
CA LEU A 156 10.17 -6.34 2.96
C LEU A 156 8.76 -6.00 2.46
N ASP A 157 7.81 -6.91 2.69
CA ASP A 157 6.39 -6.73 2.39
C ASP A 157 5.63 -6.45 3.71
N ILE A 158 5.91 -5.29 4.29
CA ILE A 158 5.42 -4.94 5.63
C ILE A 158 4.07 -4.22 5.50
N GLU A 159 3.01 -4.88 5.96
CA GLU A 159 1.62 -4.41 5.88
C GLU A 159 0.97 -4.20 7.27
N GLY A 160 1.78 -4.27 8.32
CA GLY A 160 1.35 -4.15 9.71
C GLY A 160 2.51 -3.90 10.67
N GLY A 161 2.19 -3.72 11.94
CA GLY A 161 3.19 -3.40 12.97
C GLY A 161 3.72 -1.96 12.89
N GLY A 162 4.89 -1.72 13.47
CA GLY A 162 5.58 -0.42 13.44
C GLY A 162 6.87 -0.48 12.64
N GLY A 163 7.37 0.67 12.17
CA GLY A 163 8.58 0.77 11.34
C GLY A 163 9.93 0.59 12.08
N THR A 164 9.92 0.28 13.37
CA THR A 164 11.12 0.14 14.21
C THR A 164 12.01 -1.02 13.73
N GLY A 165 13.33 -0.83 13.75
CA GLY A 165 14.33 -1.90 13.57
C GLY A 165 14.63 -2.29 12.13
N TYR A 166 13.79 -1.95 11.15
CA TYR A 166 14.02 -2.35 9.75
C TYR A 166 15.24 -1.68 9.11
N VAL A 167 15.57 -0.45 9.51
CA VAL A 167 16.77 0.24 9.02
C VAL A 167 18.03 -0.50 9.50
N SER A 168 18.14 -0.75 10.81
CA SER A 168 19.25 -1.49 11.39
C SER A 168 19.35 -2.92 10.86
N PHE A 169 18.22 -3.58 10.64
CA PHE A 169 18.15 -4.90 9.98
C PHE A 169 18.79 -4.87 8.58
N ILE A 170 18.42 -3.89 7.74
CA ILE A 170 18.98 -3.75 6.39
C ILE A 170 20.47 -3.41 6.43
N GLU A 171 20.89 -2.50 7.31
CA GLU A 171 22.31 -2.11 7.44
C GLU A 171 23.17 -3.31 7.82
N GLN A 172 22.72 -4.12 8.78
CA GLN A 172 23.43 -5.33 9.20
C GLN A 172 23.44 -6.40 8.10
N LEU A 173 22.32 -6.62 7.39
CA LEU A 173 22.31 -7.53 6.24
C LEU A 173 23.29 -7.09 5.15
N ARG A 174 23.41 -5.79 4.87
CA ARG A 174 24.38 -5.30 3.89
C ARG A 174 25.82 -5.49 4.32
N SER A 175 26.10 -5.42 5.62
CA SER A 175 27.41 -5.78 6.17
C SER A 175 27.74 -7.24 5.83
N HIS A 176 26.80 -8.16 6.04
CA HIS A 176 26.95 -9.57 5.64
C HIS A 176 27.10 -9.75 4.13
N TYR A 177 26.27 -9.09 3.33
CA TYR A 177 26.34 -9.19 1.87
C TYR A 177 27.68 -8.70 1.33
N SER A 178 28.27 -7.69 1.96
CA SER A 178 29.60 -7.18 1.58
C SER A 178 30.72 -8.13 1.96
N SER A 179 30.50 -9.05 2.90
CA SER A 179 31.48 -10.04 3.33
C SER A 179 31.57 -11.26 2.41
N ASP A 180 30.50 -11.56 1.65
CA ASP A 180 30.47 -12.66 0.70
C ASP A 180 30.66 -12.16 -0.74
N THR A 181 31.84 -12.41 -1.29
CA THR A 181 32.20 -12.00 -2.66
C THR A 181 31.79 -13.02 -3.73
N SER A 182 31.20 -14.16 -3.34
CA SER A 182 30.85 -15.25 -4.28
C SER A 182 29.54 -15.02 -5.04
N LYS A 183 28.66 -14.15 -4.52
CA LYS A 183 27.33 -13.87 -5.06
C LYS A 183 26.95 -12.41 -4.80
N LYS A 184 26.09 -11.86 -5.66
CA LYS A 184 25.40 -10.60 -5.40
C LYS A 184 24.07 -10.88 -4.70
N TYR A 185 23.82 -10.17 -3.61
CA TYR A 185 22.55 -10.21 -2.88
C TYR A 185 21.73 -8.95 -3.13
N TYR A 186 20.41 -9.06 -2.93
CA TYR A 186 19.46 -7.99 -3.20
C TYR A 186 18.58 -7.68 -1.98
N ILE A 187 18.16 -6.42 -1.88
CA ILE A 187 17.18 -5.97 -0.89
C ILE A 187 16.01 -5.32 -1.65
N ALA A 188 14.82 -5.86 -1.42
CA ALA A 188 13.58 -5.35 -1.99
C ALA A 188 12.61 -4.88 -0.91
N ALA A 189 11.59 -4.14 -1.33
CA ALA A 189 10.44 -3.77 -0.50
C ALA A 189 9.17 -3.72 -1.36
N ALA A 190 8.01 -3.95 -0.75
CA ALA A 190 6.72 -3.94 -1.44
C ALA A 190 5.73 -2.95 -0.80
N PRO A 191 6.01 -1.63 -0.84
CA PRO A 191 5.08 -0.64 -0.33
C PRO A 191 3.78 -0.62 -1.16
N GLN A 192 2.69 -0.19 -0.54
CA GLN A 192 1.46 0.13 -1.25
C GLN A 192 1.64 1.43 -2.05
N CYS A 193 0.81 1.66 -3.08
CA CYS A 193 0.95 2.86 -3.91
C CYS A 193 0.76 4.22 -3.20
N PRO A 194 -0.02 4.37 -2.11
CA PRO A 194 -0.13 5.66 -1.42
C PRO A 194 1.23 6.13 -0.93
N TYR A 195 1.62 7.36 -1.27
CA TYR A 195 2.93 7.91 -0.90
C TYR A 195 2.81 8.99 0.20
N PRO A 196 3.67 8.99 1.24
CA PRO A 196 4.56 7.89 1.60
C PRO A 196 3.76 6.67 2.05
N ASP A 197 4.36 5.51 1.87
CA ASP A 197 3.82 4.26 2.40
C ASP A 197 3.73 4.31 3.93
N ALA A 198 2.64 3.77 4.47
CA ALA A 198 2.37 3.86 5.90
C ALA A 198 3.39 3.08 6.73
N TYR A 199 3.81 1.90 6.29
CA TYR A 199 4.66 1.02 7.10
C TYR A 199 6.14 1.15 6.74
N LEU A 200 6.44 1.34 5.46
CA LEU A 200 7.80 1.35 4.92
C LEU A 200 8.31 2.75 4.58
N GLY A 201 7.48 3.80 4.62
CA GLY A 201 7.89 5.14 4.17
C GLY A 201 9.15 5.67 4.85
N SER A 202 9.27 5.50 6.18
CA SER A 202 10.48 5.91 6.93
C SER A 202 11.70 5.05 6.57
N THR A 203 11.51 3.73 6.52
CA THR A 203 12.56 2.75 6.19
C THR A 203 13.10 2.97 4.78
N LEU A 204 12.22 3.17 3.80
CA LEU A 204 12.58 3.47 2.40
C LEU A 204 13.47 4.70 2.28
N ASN A 205 13.25 5.73 3.11
CA ASN A 205 14.07 6.94 3.10
C ASN A 205 15.41 6.80 3.82
N SER A 206 15.57 5.77 4.66
CA SER A 206 16.69 5.67 5.61
C SER A 206 17.56 4.44 5.38
N ALA A 207 17.13 3.49 4.54
CA ALA A 207 17.83 2.24 4.28
C ALA A 207 18.08 2.02 2.77
N TRP A 208 18.95 1.07 2.46
CA TRP A 208 19.32 0.74 1.09
C TRP A 208 18.37 -0.31 0.50
N PHE A 209 17.79 0.00 -0.66
CA PHE A 209 16.98 -0.92 -1.46
C PHE A 209 17.49 -0.97 -2.89
N ASP A 210 17.53 -2.16 -3.48
CA ASP A 210 17.83 -2.36 -4.90
C ASP A 210 16.54 -2.30 -5.74
N MET A 211 15.42 -2.77 -5.16
CA MET A 211 14.14 -2.88 -5.83
C MET A 211 12.98 -2.46 -4.93
N VAL A 212 11.97 -1.82 -5.50
CA VAL A 212 10.73 -1.44 -4.81
C VAL A 212 9.53 -1.85 -5.67
N TYR A 213 8.74 -2.79 -5.18
CA TYR A 213 7.57 -3.36 -5.84
C TYR A 213 6.30 -2.62 -5.40
N VAL A 214 6.08 -1.42 -5.94
CA VAL A 214 4.93 -0.60 -5.53
C VAL A 214 3.63 -1.29 -5.92
N GLN A 215 2.80 -1.62 -4.93
CA GLN A 215 1.53 -2.31 -5.13
C GLN A 215 0.48 -1.32 -5.68
N PHE A 216 0.34 -1.23 -7.01
CA PHE A 216 -0.66 -0.38 -7.67
C PHE A 216 -2.02 -1.08 -7.75
N TYR A 217 -2.53 -1.53 -6.61
CA TYR A 217 -3.84 -2.17 -6.45
C TYR A 217 -4.35 -2.02 -5.01
N ASN A 218 -5.62 -2.39 -4.76
CA ASN A 218 -6.29 -2.22 -3.46
C ASN A 218 -6.30 -0.79 -2.89
N ASN A 219 -6.04 0.21 -3.74
CA ASN A 219 -5.84 1.61 -3.35
C ASN A 219 -6.23 2.56 -4.48
N PHE A 220 -6.50 3.82 -4.13
CA PHE A 220 -6.89 4.90 -5.07
C PHE A 220 -5.93 5.10 -6.24
N CYS A 221 -4.65 4.84 -6.01
CA CYS A 221 -3.57 5.03 -6.97
C CYS A 221 -3.31 3.79 -7.82
N GLY A 222 -4.20 2.80 -7.77
CA GLY A 222 -4.07 1.56 -8.51
C GLY A 222 -4.16 1.70 -10.03
N LEU A 223 -3.84 0.62 -10.74
CA LEU A 223 -3.80 0.56 -12.20
C LEU A 223 -5.15 0.91 -12.85
N ASN A 224 -6.24 0.53 -12.21
CA ASN A 224 -7.61 0.84 -12.64
C ASN A 224 -7.95 2.35 -12.57
N ALA A 225 -7.11 3.16 -11.92
CA ALA A 225 -7.27 4.60 -11.79
C ALA A 225 -6.32 5.40 -12.73
N TYR A 226 -5.62 4.70 -13.64
CA TYR A 226 -4.77 5.31 -14.65
C TYR A 226 -5.58 6.12 -15.70
N PRO A 227 -5.07 7.26 -16.19
CA PRO A 227 -3.82 7.91 -15.77
C PRO A 227 -3.99 8.84 -14.56
N ASN A 228 -5.23 9.12 -14.14
CA ASN A 228 -5.53 10.28 -13.31
C ASN A 228 -5.02 10.17 -11.86
N TRP A 229 -5.07 8.98 -11.25
CA TRP A 229 -4.70 8.78 -9.84
C TRP A 229 -3.50 7.86 -9.66
N PHE A 230 -3.06 7.21 -10.74
CA PHE A 230 -1.84 6.42 -10.79
C PHE A 230 -0.60 7.30 -10.55
N ASN A 231 0.15 7.03 -9.49
CA ASN A 231 1.13 7.96 -8.93
C ASN A 231 2.60 7.48 -9.05
N PHE A 232 2.95 6.77 -10.12
CA PHE A 232 4.35 6.33 -10.34
C PHE A 232 5.36 7.49 -10.32
N GLU A 233 4.95 8.70 -10.70
CA GLU A 233 5.81 9.88 -10.64
C GLU A 233 6.29 10.20 -9.22
N ASP A 234 5.48 9.98 -8.19
CA ASP A 234 5.88 10.20 -6.80
C ASP A 234 7.00 9.22 -6.40
N TRP A 235 6.85 7.97 -6.82
CA TRP A 235 7.83 6.90 -6.59
C TRP A 235 9.13 7.10 -7.39
N ASP A 236 9.05 7.59 -8.63
CA ASP A 236 10.24 7.99 -9.41
C ASP A 236 10.95 9.19 -8.77
N ASN A 237 10.20 10.17 -8.28
CA ASN A 237 10.75 11.31 -7.55
C ASN A 237 11.46 10.86 -6.28
N TRP A 238 10.87 9.96 -5.50
CA TRP A 238 11.50 9.34 -4.33
C TRP A 238 12.79 8.61 -4.72
N ALA A 239 12.76 7.76 -5.74
CA ALA A 239 13.93 7.00 -6.18
C ALA A 239 15.11 7.90 -6.51
N LYS A 240 14.85 9.03 -7.18
CA LYS A 240 15.89 10.01 -7.56
C LYS A 240 16.36 10.86 -6.39
N LYS A 241 15.43 11.36 -5.57
CA LYS A 241 15.72 12.41 -4.57
C LYS A 241 16.04 11.85 -3.19
N ASN A 242 15.29 10.85 -2.76
CA ASN A 242 15.25 10.44 -1.36
C ASN A 242 15.91 9.09 -1.09
N SER A 243 15.81 8.12 -2.01
CA SER A 243 16.42 6.80 -1.83
C SER A 243 17.93 6.90 -1.54
N ILE A 244 18.43 6.08 -0.61
CA ILE A 244 19.87 5.94 -0.33
C ILE A 244 20.59 5.37 -1.56
N ASN A 245 20.00 4.37 -2.21
CA ASN A 245 20.48 3.84 -3.48
C ASN A 245 19.88 4.62 -4.64
N LYS A 246 20.69 5.44 -5.32
CA LYS A 246 20.23 6.23 -6.48
C LYS A 246 19.98 5.41 -7.74
N ASP A 247 20.41 4.16 -7.74
CA ASP A 247 20.15 3.19 -8.82
C ASP A 247 18.97 2.26 -8.51
N VAL A 248 18.23 2.50 -7.43
CA VAL A 248 17.04 1.73 -7.05
C VAL A 248 16.05 1.63 -8.20
N LYS A 249 15.45 0.45 -8.37
CA LYS A 249 14.42 0.22 -9.38
C LYS A 249 13.02 0.12 -8.80
N VAL A 250 12.09 0.90 -9.35
CA VAL A 250 10.67 0.90 -9.01
C VAL A 250 9.92 0.02 -10.00
N TYR A 251 9.10 -0.91 -9.52
CA TYR A 251 8.30 -1.83 -10.34
C TYR A 251 6.82 -1.48 -10.26
N ILE A 252 6.11 -1.75 -11.34
CA ILE A 252 4.64 -1.69 -11.37
C ILE A 252 4.10 -3.00 -10.77
N GLY A 253 3.64 -2.97 -9.52
CA GLY A 253 2.95 -4.11 -8.89
C GLY A 253 1.51 -4.23 -9.38
N ALA A 254 1.15 -5.41 -9.89
CA ALA A 254 -0.15 -5.69 -10.50
C ALA A 254 -0.78 -6.98 -9.96
N PRO A 255 -2.12 -7.06 -9.84
CA PRO A 255 -2.79 -8.32 -9.58
C PRO A 255 -2.66 -9.28 -10.77
N GLY A 256 -2.34 -10.55 -10.51
CA GLY A 256 -2.17 -11.58 -11.54
C GLY A 256 -3.49 -12.05 -12.19
N SER A 257 -4.64 -11.74 -11.60
CA SER A 257 -5.96 -12.05 -12.13
C SER A 257 -7.02 -11.14 -11.49
N PRO A 258 -8.27 -11.11 -12.00
CA PRO A 258 -9.36 -10.36 -11.36
C PRO A 258 -9.62 -10.75 -9.90
N SER A 259 -9.32 -12.00 -9.51
CA SER A 259 -9.53 -12.51 -8.16
C SER A 259 -8.29 -12.42 -7.27
N ALA A 260 -7.16 -11.95 -7.79
CA ALA A 260 -5.90 -11.92 -7.04
C ALA A 260 -5.85 -10.80 -5.99
N ALA A 261 -6.65 -9.74 -6.18
CA ALA A 261 -6.76 -8.59 -5.29
C ALA A 261 -8.22 -8.09 -5.26
N SER A 262 -8.57 -7.32 -4.24
CA SER A 262 -9.92 -6.76 -4.07
C SER A 262 -10.25 -5.70 -5.14
N SER A 263 -9.26 -4.92 -5.57
CA SER A 263 -9.39 -3.94 -6.66
C SER A 263 -8.05 -3.76 -7.39
N GLY A 264 -8.05 -3.06 -8.53
CA GLY A 264 -6.82 -2.70 -9.25
C GLY A 264 -6.40 -3.63 -10.38
N TYR A 265 -7.06 -4.77 -10.59
CA TYR A 265 -6.81 -5.58 -11.78
C TYR A 265 -7.15 -4.82 -13.06
N VAL A 266 -6.27 -4.92 -14.05
CA VAL A 266 -6.50 -4.50 -15.43
C VAL A 266 -6.05 -5.62 -16.36
N ASP A 267 -6.63 -5.72 -17.55
CA ASP A 267 -6.22 -6.73 -18.52
C ASP A 267 -4.80 -6.52 -19.05
N GLY A 268 -4.24 -7.56 -19.69
CA GLY A 268 -2.86 -7.55 -20.18
C GLY A 268 -2.58 -6.43 -21.20
N SER A 269 -3.55 -6.07 -22.05
CA SER A 269 -3.41 -4.95 -23.00
C SER A 269 -3.33 -3.59 -22.31
N THR A 270 -4.14 -3.38 -21.28
CA THR A 270 -4.15 -2.17 -20.47
C THR A 270 -2.86 -2.05 -19.68
N LEU A 271 -2.44 -3.14 -19.01
CA LEU A 271 -1.16 -3.18 -18.29
C LEU A 271 0.03 -2.90 -19.21
N THR A 272 0.04 -3.46 -20.42
CA THR A 272 1.07 -3.20 -21.44
C THR A 272 1.11 -1.72 -21.82
N SER A 273 -0.05 -1.10 -21.99
CA SER A 273 -0.16 0.33 -22.35
C SER A 273 0.37 1.22 -21.22
N ILE A 274 0.01 0.92 -19.97
CA ILE A 274 0.52 1.63 -18.79
C ILE A 274 2.03 1.47 -18.67
N TYR A 275 2.53 0.23 -18.75
CA TYR A 275 3.96 -0.08 -18.68
C TYR A 275 4.77 0.69 -19.73
N ASN A 276 4.34 0.66 -21.00
CA ASN A 276 5.03 1.38 -22.07
C ASN A 276 5.03 2.90 -21.84
N ASN A 277 3.95 3.46 -21.30
CA ASN A 277 3.90 4.88 -20.97
C ASN A 277 4.87 5.24 -19.83
N VAL A 278 4.87 4.47 -18.74
CA VAL A 278 5.78 4.66 -17.61
C VAL A 278 7.24 4.54 -18.06
N ARG A 279 7.54 3.49 -18.83
CA ARG A 279 8.87 3.22 -19.37
C ARG A 279 9.42 4.37 -20.21
N SER A 280 8.56 5.01 -21.01
CA SER A 280 8.97 6.15 -21.85
C SER A 280 9.32 7.42 -21.05
N LYS A 281 8.89 7.49 -19.78
CA LYS A 281 9.00 8.69 -18.94
C LYS A 281 10.01 8.55 -17.80
N TYR A 282 10.11 7.36 -17.19
CA TYR A 282 10.79 7.18 -15.91
C TYR A 282 11.91 6.15 -16.00
N SER A 283 13.16 6.60 -15.81
CA SER A 283 14.36 5.75 -15.84
C SER A 283 14.52 4.86 -14.60
N SER A 284 13.81 5.18 -13.52
CA SER A 284 13.76 4.37 -12.30
C SER A 284 12.95 3.07 -12.49
N LEU A 285 12.18 2.93 -13.58
CA LEU A 285 11.41 1.72 -13.83
C LEU A 285 12.31 0.48 -13.91
N GLY A 286 12.00 -0.54 -13.11
CA GLY A 286 12.62 -1.87 -13.14
C GLY A 286 11.86 -2.90 -13.96
N GLY A 287 10.55 -2.75 -14.04
CA GLY A 287 9.68 -3.68 -14.75
C GLY A 287 8.31 -3.82 -14.08
N ILE A 288 7.78 -5.04 -14.11
CA ILE A 288 6.46 -5.39 -13.56
C ILE A 288 6.64 -6.43 -12.46
N MET A 289 5.87 -6.31 -11.39
CA MET A 289 5.73 -7.31 -10.34
C MET A 289 4.28 -7.82 -10.35
N THR A 290 4.05 -9.11 -10.12
CA THR A 290 2.68 -9.65 -9.92
C THR A 290 2.46 -10.38 -8.60
N TRP A 291 1.30 -10.11 -8.01
CA TRP A 291 0.68 -10.91 -6.94
C TRP A 291 -0.40 -11.84 -7.54
N ASP A 292 -0.25 -13.16 -7.57
CA ASP A 292 0.98 -13.96 -7.43
C ASP A 292 1.18 -14.81 -8.71
N VAL A 293 2.24 -15.63 -8.77
CA VAL A 293 2.55 -16.46 -9.93
C VAL A 293 1.44 -17.46 -10.27
N SER A 294 0.73 -18.00 -9.27
CA SER A 294 -0.36 -18.95 -9.49
C SER A 294 -1.51 -18.29 -10.25
N GLN A 295 -1.86 -17.06 -9.87
CA GLN A 295 -2.87 -16.25 -10.55
C GLN A 295 -2.39 -15.80 -11.93
N ALA A 296 -1.18 -15.26 -12.02
CA ALA A 296 -0.66 -14.66 -13.25
C ALA A 296 -0.46 -15.69 -14.38
N ARG A 297 -0.01 -16.90 -14.03
CA ARG A 297 0.12 -18.02 -14.97
C ARG A 297 -1.24 -18.60 -15.36
N THR A 298 -2.17 -18.72 -14.40
CA THR A 298 -3.51 -19.27 -14.68
C THR A 298 -4.34 -18.35 -15.58
N SER A 299 -4.30 -17.04 -15.36
CA SER A 299 -5.04 -16.07 -16.17
C SER A 299 -4.43 -15.85 -17.55
N GLY A 300 -3.15 -16.20 -17.74
CA GLY A 300 -2.37 -15.92 -18.94
C GLY A 300 -1.79 -14.50 -19.01
N ILE A 301 -2.01 -13.65 -17.99
CA ILE A 301 -1.43 -12.29 -17.97
C ILE A 301 0.10 -12.32 -17.94
N ALA A 302 0.71 -13.35 -17.33
CA ALA A 302 2.17 -13.52 -17.32
C ALA A 302 2.78 -13.52 -18.73
N ASN A 303 2.10 -14.14 -19.71
CA ASN A 303 2.55 -14.13 -21.11
C ASN A 303 2.42 -12.75 -21.76
N SER A 304 1.38 -12.01 -21.40
CA SER A 304 1.17 -10.63 -21.86
C SER A 304 2.26 -9.71 -21.30
N ILE A 305 2.57 -9.83 -20.02
CA ILE A 305 3.65 -9.11 -19.33
C ILE A 305 4.99 -9.43 -19.99
N ARG A 306 5.33 -10.72 -20.15
CA ARG A 306 6.58 -11.12 -20.78
C ARG A 306 6.72 -10.52 -22.18
N SER A 307 5.67 -10.62 -23.00
CA SER A 307 5.63 -10.05 -24.35
C SER A 307 5.83 -8.54 -24.35
N ALA A 308 5.21 -7.81 -23.41
CA ALA A 308 5.36 -6.37 -23.27
C ALA A 308 6.79 -5.95 -22.89
N LEU A 309 7.39 -6.66 -21.93
CA LEU A 309 8.75 -6.40 -21.48
C LEU A 309 9.77 -6.62 -22.60
N ASP A 310 9.57 -7.67 -23.40
CA ASP A 310 10.44 -8.05 -24.52
C ASP A 310 10.39 -7.06 -25.68
N ASN A 311 9.20 -6.54 -26.00
CA ASN A 311 9.00 -5.64 -27.14
C ASN A 311 9.56 -4.22 -26.93
N GLY A 312 10.09 -3.91 -25.74
CA GLY A 312 10.85 -2.67 -25.53
C GLY A 312 12.15 -2.83 -24.74
N GLY A 313 12.48 -4.05 -24.30
CA GLY A 313 13.63 -4.38 -23.44
C GLY A 313 14.88 -4.69 -24.22
N THR A 314 16.00 -4.12 -23.76
CA THR A 314 17.34 -4.43 -24.28
C THR A 314 18.04 -5.50 -23.44
N CYS A 315 17.48 -5.87 -22.28
CA CYS A 315 18.05 -6.87 -21.41
C CYS A 315 17.76 -8.28 -21.91
N ARG A 316 18.76 -9.15 -21.77
CA ARG A 316 18.62 -10.57 -22.09
C ARG A 316 17.95 -11.29 -20.92
N LYS A 317 17.14 -12.31 -21.23
CA LYS A 317 16.28 -12.99 -20.27
C LYS A 317 17.00 -14.19 -19.62
N PRO A 318 16.93 -14.36 -18.30
CA PRO A 318 17.15 -15.65 -17.64
C PRO A 318 16.26 -16.76 -18.21
N GLY A 319 16.73 -18.01 -18.20
CA GLY A 319 15.95 -19.19 -18.59
C GLY A 319 15.75 -19.41 -20.10
N GLY A 320 16.39 -18.62 -20.98
CA GLY A 320 16.28 -18.75 -22.44
C GLY A 320 17.10 -19.87 -23.10
N GLY A 321 17.59 -20.84 -22.31
CA GLY A 321 18.49 -21.92 -22.76
C GLY A 321 17.79 -22.99 -23.60
N GLY A 322 17.43 -22.66 -24.84
CA GLY A 322 17.13 -23.65 -25.88
C GLY A 322 18.40 -24.10 -26.62
N GLU A 323 18.52 -25.40 -26.89
CA GLU A 323 19.54 -26.04 -27.72
C GLU A 323 19.70 -25.31 -29.08
N PRO A 324 20.92 -25.19 -29.65
CA PRO A 324 21.10 -24.47 -30.92
C PRO A 324 20.37 -25.19 -32.05
N THR A 325 19.22 -24.65 -32.46
CA THR A 325 18.59 -25.04 -33.72
C THR A 325 19.59 -24.72 -34.82
N THR A 326 20.19 -25.76 -35.38
CA THR A 326 21.11 -25.65 -36.50
C THR A 326 20.33 -25.09 -37.69
N SER A 327 20.49 -23.80 -37.97
CA SER A 327 19.98 -23.16 -39.17
C SER A 327 20.76 -23.70 -40.36
N THR A 328 20.30 -24.83 -40.88
CA THR A 328 20.78 -25.34 -42.16
C THR A 328 20.22 -24.39 -43.24
N ASN A 329 21.05 -23.45 -43.66
CA ASN A 329 20.84 -22.66 -44.87
C ASN A 329 20.59 -23.62 -46.04
N THR A 330 19.33 -23.79 -46.42
CA THR A 330 18.98 -24.44 -47.69
C THR A 330 18.41 -23.36 -48.59
N GLY A 331 19.18 -23.05 -49.63
CA GLY A 331 18.87 -22.03 -50.61
C GLY A 331 17.51 -22.22 -51.25
N SER A 332 16.87 -21.10 -51.52
CA SER A 332 15.64 -20.96 -52.30
C SER A 332 15.77 -21.70 -53.63
N SER A 333 14.85 -22.63 -53.89
CA SER A 333 14.50 -23.09 -55.23
C SER A 333 13.03 -23.48 -55.25
N SER A 334 12.34 -22.87 -56.21
CA SER A 334 10.92 -22.92 -56.50
C SER A 334 10.42 -24.29 -56.96
N SER A 335 9.25 -24.72 -56.47
CA SER A 335 8.18 -25.32 -57.30
C SER A 335 6.94 -25.67 -56.47
N THR A 336 5.82 -25.04 -56.82
CA THR A 336 4.43 -25.55 -56.97
C THR A 336 3.90 -26.71 -56.11
N SER A 337 2.82 -26.37 -55.38
CA SER A 337 1.49 -27.01 -55.31
C SER A 337 1.38 -28.53 -55.22
N GLU A 338 0.78 -29.03 -54.12
CA GLU A 338 -0.43 -29.88 -54.16
C GLU A 338 -1.03 -30.17 -52.77
N SER A 339 -2.36 -30.28 -52.75
CA SER A 339 -3.25 -30.50 -51.61
C SER A 339 -3.29 -31.95 -51.10
N SER A 340 -3.98 -32.13 -49.95
CA SER A 340 -4.57 -33.35 -49.35
C SER A 340 -3.77 -33.93 -48.17
N SER A 341 -4.34 -34.54 -47.14
CA SER A 341 -5.68 -34.55 -46.54
C SER A 341 -5.55 -35.31 -45.21
N SER A 342 -6.32 -34.88 -44.21
CA SER A 342 -6.95 -35.68 -43.14
C SER A 342 -6.50 -37.13 -42.90
N SER A 343 -6.15 -37.44 -41.64
CA SER A 343 -6.65 -38.64 -40.96
C SER A 343 -6.66 -38.49 -39.44
N GLN A 344 -7.85 -38.69 -38.87
CA GLN A 344 -8.19 -38.85 -37.46
C GLN A 344 -7.70 -40.19 -36.88
N TYR A 345 -7.63 -40.30 -35.55
CA TYR A 345 -8.05 -41.41 -34.66
C TYR A 345 -7.74 -40.95 -33.22
N SER A 346 -8.71 -40.54 -32.39
CA SER A 346 -9.66 -41.32 -31.56
C SER A 346 -9.04 -42.00 -30.32
N THR A 347 -9.33 -41.36 -29.17
CA THR A 347 -9.94 -41.90 -27.93
C THR A 347 -9.54 -43.29 -27.40
N SER A 348 -9.17 -43.35 -26.11
CA SER A 348 -9.79 -44.29 -25.17
C SER A 348 -9.61 -43.81 -23.72
N SER A 349 -10.76 -43.71 -23.05
CA SER A 349 -10.99 -43.46 -21.63
C SER A 349 -11.33 -44.78 -20.94
N SER A 350 -10.90 -44.95 -19.69
CA SER A 350 -11.49 -45.95 -18.79
C SER A 350 -11.42 -45.49 -17.33
N THR A 351 -12.60 -45.21 -16.79
CA THR A 351 -12.96 -45.15 -15.37
C THR A 351 -13.07 -46.56 -14.78
N SER A 352 -12.86 -46.71 -13.47
CA SER A 352 -13.49 -47.73 -12.62
C SER A 352 -13.37 -47.35 -11.14
N GLU A 353 -14.51 -47.42 -10.43
CA GLU A 353 -14.72 -47.22 -9.00
C GLU A 353 -14.68 -48.55 -8.20
N SER A 354 -14.68 -48.41 -6.86
CA SER A 354 -15.25 -49.32 -5.83
C SER A 354 -14.35 -50.53 -5.47
N ASN A 355 -14.14 -50.97 -4.21
CA ASN A 355 -15.00 -51.05 -3.02
C ASN A 355 -14.21 -51.43 -1.74
N SER A 356 -14.89 -51.33 -0.59
CA SER A 356 -14.51 -51.59 0.81
C SER A 356 -14.24 -53.06 1.20
N GLU A 357 -13.49 -53.32 2.29
CA GLU A 357 -13.91 -54.00 3.56
C GLU A 357 -12.73 -54.44 4.47
N SER A 358 -13.08 -54.83 5.71
CA SER A 358 -12.36 -54.76 6.99
C SER A 358 -12.03 -56.15 7.61
N SER A 359 -11.46 -56.14 8.84
CA SER A 359 -11.30 -57.17 9.91
C SER A 359 -9.95 -57.92 9.97
N THR A 360 -9.34 -58.31 11.10
CA THR A 360 -9.51 -58.20 12.59
C THR A 360 -8.25 -58.79 13.25
N ASP A 361 -8.09 -58.62 14.58
CA ASP A 361 -7.42 -59.51 15.59
C ASP A 361 -6.45 -58.72 16.50
N GLU A 362 -6.24 -59.01 17.79
CA GLU A 362 -7.02 -59.53 18.92
C GLU A 362 -6.14 -59.23 20.18
N ASN A 363 -6.73 -59.02 21.35
CA ASN A 363 -6.08 -58.75 22.64
C ASN A 363 -5.66 -60.07 23.34
N PRO A 364 -4.78 -60.11 24.39
CA PRO A 364 -5.30 -60.03 25.77
C PRO A 364 -4.37 -59.41 26.86
N GLU A 365 -4.99 -58.61 27.74
CA GLU A 365 -5.04 -58.65 29.23
C GLU A 365 -3.80 -58.50 30.17
N SER A 366 -4.08 -57.86 31.32
CA SER A 366 -3.23 -57.25 32.37
C SER A 366 -2.78 -58.23 33.49
N PRO A 367 -1.96 -57.82 34.49
CA PRO A 367 -2.57 -57.37 35.76
C PRO A 367 -1.85 -56.24 36.56
N ASP A 368 -2.63 -55.70 37.51
CA ASP A 368 -2.43 -54.66 38.54
C ASP A 368 -1.12 -54.62 39.34
N THR A 369 -0.73 -53.40 39.77
CA THR A 369 -0.42 -53.12 41.19
C THR A 369 -0.48 -51.62 41.54
N THR A 370 -1.10 -51.36 42.69
CA THR A 370 -1.43 -50.08 43.33
C THR A 370 -0.27 -49.42 44.07
N THR A 371 -0.21 -48.08 44.11
CA THR A 371 0.07 -47.32 45.36
C THR A 371 -0.41 -45.87 45.25
N ASP A 372 -1.22 -45.49 46.23
CA ASP A 372 -1.82 -44.18 46.48
C ASP A 372 -0.92 -43.36 47.41
N MET A 373 -0.84 -42.04 47.18
CA MET A 373 -0.70 -41.02 48.23
C MET A 373 -1.04 -39.64 47.65
N GLY A 374 -2.23 -39.15 47.97
CA GLY A 374 -2.64 -37.78 47.70
C GLY A 374 -2.01 -36.76 48.68
N LEU A 375 -1.90 -35.51 48.21
CA LEU A 375 -2.01 -34.34 49.07
C LEU A 375 -2.57 -33.15 48.27
N SER A 376 -3.69 -32.63 48.77
CA SER A 376 -4.37 -31.43 48.32
C SER A 376 -3.72 -30.19 48.90
N THR A 377 -3.53 -29.11 48.13
CA THR A 377 -3.35 -27.78 48.70
C THR A 377 -3.96 -26.70 47.80
N VAL A 378 -4.82 -25.91 48.44
CA VAL A 378 -5.52 -24.72 47.99
C VAL A 378 -4.56 -23.64 47.49
N VAL A 379 -4.86 -23.01 46.36
CA VAL A 379 -4.24 -21.73 45.99
C VAL A 379 -5.33 -20.68 45.81
N THR A 380 -5.27 -19.72 46.72
CA THR A 380 -6.11 -18.54 46.86
C THR A 380 -5.71 -17.48 45.84
N THR A 381 -6.69 -16.86 45.20
CA THR A 381 -6.57 -15.61 44.44
C THR A 381 -6.06 -14.47 45.32
N ALA A 382 -4.99 -13.81 44.89
CA ALA A 382 -4.55 -12.51 45.39
C ALA A 382 -4.34 -11.55 44.21
N THR A 383 -5.15 -10.50 44.20
CA THR A 383 -5.05 -9.34 43.32
C THR A 383 -4.04 -8.37 43.95
N GLU A 384 -2.90 -8.14 43.30
CA GLU A 384 -1.98 -7.07 43.71
C GLU A 384 -2.13 -5.86 42.80
N THR A 385 -2.39 -4.73 43.46
CA THR A 385 -2.48 -3.39 42.86
C THR A 385 -1.11 -2.76 43.04
N ILE A 386 -0.38 -2.51 41.96
CA ILE A 386 0.93 -1.84 42.03
C ILE A 386 0.74 -0.37 41.69
N THR A 387 0.80 0.46 42.72
CA THR A 387 0.92 1.92 42.63
C THR A 387 2.40 2.26 42.49
N SER A 388 2.86 2.64 41.29
CA SER A 388 4.22 3.17 41.10
C SER A 388 4.20 4.70 41.12
N VAL A 389 4.72 5.26 42.21
CA VAL A 389 5.06 6.68 42.34
C VAL A 389 6.39 6.91 41.63
N SER A 390 6.41 7.74 40.58
CA SER A 390 7.64 8.18 39.92
C SER A 390 8.02 9.58 40.39
N THR A 391 9.12 9.68 41.12
CA THR A 391 9.80 10.92 41.48
C THR A 391 10.64 11.41 40.30
N PHE A 392 10.24 12.54 39.69
CA PHE A 392 11.06 13.23 38.70
C PHE A 392 12.16 14.05 39.38
N VAL A 393 13.41 13.79 39.01
CA VAL A 393 14.57 14.64 39.32
C VAL A 393 14.68 15.67 38.21
N THR A 394 14.34 16.93 38.50
CA THR A 394 14.49 18.05 37.57
C THR A 394 15.94 18.51 37.53
N SER A 395 16.62 18.28 36.41
CA SER A 395 17.90 18.94 36.10
C SER A 395 17.62 20.32 35.52
N ILE A 396 18.16 21.36 36.16
CA ILE A 396 18.04 22.76 35.76
C ILE A 396 19.22 23.07 34.83
N PHE A 397 18.94 23.33 33.55
CA PHE A 397 19.87 24.01 32.65
C PHE A 397 19.39 25.44 32.42
N THR A 398 20.11 26.39 33.01
CA THR A 398 20.06 27.81 32.70
C THR A 398 20.82 28.07 31.40
N GLU A 399 20.14 28.51 30.35
CA GLU A 399 20.78 29.17 29.21
C GLU A 399 20.53 30.67 29.25
N VAL A 400 21.63 31.39 29.10
CA VAL A 400 21.79 32.84 29.13
C VAL A 400 21.37 33.38 27.76
N THR A 401 20.34 34.21 27.72
CA THR A 401 19.98 34.99 26.52
C THR A 401 20.75 36.31 26.51
N THR A 402 21.56 36.52 25.48
CA THR A 402 22.14 37.83 25.16
C THR A 402 21.24 38.56 24.17
N GLU A 403 20.77 39.72 24.59
CA GLU A 403 20.03 40.70 23.79
C GLU A 403 20.86 41.26 22.63
N SER A 404 20.18 41.60 21.53
CA SER A 404 20.63 42.61 20.58
C SER A 404 19.42 43.32 20.00
N THR A 405 19.30 44.59 20.38
CA THR A 405 18.32 45.58 19.97
C THR A 405 18.57 46.08 18.54
N PHE A 406 17.49 46.40 17.81
CA PHE A 406 17.51 47.52 16.88
C PHE A 406 16.13 48.20 16.81
N THR A 407 16.18 49.51 17.04
CA THR A 407 15.08 50.46 17.19
C THR A 407 14.77 51.11 15.84
N SER A 408 13.50 51.33 15.49
CA SER A 408 12.90 52.67 15.29
C SER A 408 11.64 52.74 14.41
N TYR A 409 10.59 53.27 15.05
CA TYR A 409 9.52 54.20 14.63
C TYR A 409 8.66 53.95 13.37
N LEU A 410 7.34 53.87 13.59
CA LEU A 410 6.42 55.00 13.32
C LEU A 410 5.10 54.84 14.09
N THR A 411 4.81 55.83 14.92
CA THR A 411 3.60 56.00 15.71
C THR A 411 2.51 56.66 14.85
N THR A 412 1.27 56.20 14.91
CA THR A 412 0.11 57.04 14.61
C THR A 412 -0.94 56.79 15.67
N VAL A 413 -1.21 57.84 16.44
CA VAL A 413 -2.18 57.93 17.51
C VAL A 413 -3.53 58.32 16.91
N TYR A 414 -4.58 57.60 17.26
CA TYR A 414 -5.94 58.16 17.33
C TYR A 414 -6.49 57.86 18.72
N THR A 415 -6.86 58.93 19.43
CA THR A 415 -7.56 58.91 20.71
C THR A 415 -9.04 59.24 20.52
N LEU A 416 -9.79 58.98 21.61
CA LEU A 416 -11.19 59.31 21.94
C LEU A 416 -12.18 58.17 21.62
N THR A 417 -13.04 57.69 22.53
CA THR A 417 -13.43 58.09 23.90
C THR A 417 -14.27 56.95 24.50
N GLN A 418 -14.20 56.75 25.82
CA GLN A 418 -15.12 55.89 26.59
C GLN A 418 -16.54 56.48 26.65
N SER A 419 -17.54 55.61 26.65
CA SER A 419 -18.64 55.65 27.62
C SER A 419 -19.20 54.23 27.75
N GLY A 420 -19.09 53.65 28.96
CA GLY A 420 -19.67 52.36 29.28
C GLY A 420 -21.18 52.42 29.46
N GLU A 421 -21.81 51.26 29.56
CA GLU A 421 -22.71 50.88 30.65
C GLU A 421 -22.76 49.34 30.74
N ASP A 422 -22.65 48.85 31.97
CA ASP A 422 -22.94 47.49 32.40
C ASP A 422 -24.40 47.13 32.10
N TYR A 423 -24.71 45.85 31.86
CA TYR A 423 -25.85 45.22 32.54
C TYR A 423 -25.69 43.69 32.60
N LEU A 424 -25.62 43.23 33.86
CA LEU A 424 -25.67 41.85 34.29
C LEU A 424 -27.06 41.23 34.06
N SER A 425 -27.01 39.92 33.86
CA SER A 425 -28.08 38.94 33.83
C SER A 425 -29.05 39.00 35.02
N SER A 426 -30.33 38.68 34.78
CA SER A 426 -31.03 37.64 35.56
C SER A 426 -32.37 37.22 34.94
N ASN A 427 -32.56 35.89 34.94
CA ASN A 427 -33.78 35.09 35.14
C ASN A 427 -35.13 35.52 34.55
N ALA A 428 -35.75 34.62 33.76
CA ALA A 428 -36.83 33.76 34.28
C ALA A 428 -37.35 32.78 33.20
N GLN A 429 -37.68 31.57 33.65
CA GLN A 429 -38.41 30.52 32.95
C GLN A 429 -39.84 30.97 32.59
N SER A 430 -40.38 30.45 31.48
CA SER A 430 -41.68 29.75 31.53
C SER A 430 -41.86 28.81 30.33
N SER A 431 -42.45 27.66 30.64
CA SER A 431 -43.00 26.65 29.75
C SER A 431 -44.42 27.04 29.29
N ILE A 432 -44.89 26.42 28.20
CA ILE A 432 -46.20 25.72 28.05
C ILE A 432 -46.48 25.45 26.56
N ALA A 433 -47.23 24.37 26.34
CA ALA A 433 -47.39 23.57 25.14
C ALA A 433 -48.60 23.94 24.22
N ASN A 434 -48.60 23.28 23.06
CA ASN A 434 -49.71 22.54 22.42
C ASN A 434 -50.84 23.23 21.59
N THR A 435 -50.95 22.66 20.37
CA THR A 435 -52.12 22.27 19.54
C THR A 435 -53.00 23.24 18.73
N GLU A 436 -53.21 22.77 17.48
CA GLU A 436 -54.42 22.71 16.64
C GLU A 436 -55.03 23.95 15.96
N GLY A 437 -55.40 23.74 14.68
CA GLY A 437 -56.20 24.63 13.85
C GLY A 437 -56.29 24.12 12.40
N GLU A 438 -57.36 23.37 12.11
CA GLU A 438 -57.82 22.98 10.77
C GLU A 438 -58.30 24.19 9.94
N GLU A 439 -58.17 24.14 8.61
CA GLU A 439 -59.26 24.54 7.71
C GLU A 439 -59.08 23.94 6.28
N SER A 440 -60.21 23.55 5.70
CA SER A 440 -60.40 22.79 4.46
C SER A 440 -61.16 23.63 3.44
N VAL A 441 -60.78 23.64 2.15
CA VAL A 441 -61.75 23.75 1.02
C VAL A 441 -61.23 23.10 -0.29
N LYS A 442 -62.02 22.11 -0.74
CA LYS A 442 -62.31 21.57 -2.09
C LYS A 442 -61.66 22.18 -3.36
N GLY A 443 -61.01 21.31 -4.14
CA GLY A 443 -61.60 20.61 -5.31
C GLY A 443 -61.81 21.37 -6.64
N MET A 444 -61.11 20.93 -7.70
CA MET A 444 -61.66 20.87 -9.07
C MET A 444 -60.81 19.94 -9.96
N SER A 445 -61.47 18.94 -10.52
CA SER A 445 -60.99 18.02 -11.54
C SER A 445 -61.36 18.52 -12.94
N PHE A 446 -60.54 18.20 -13.94
CA PHE A 446 -60.95 18.09 -15.35
C PHE A 446 -60.14 16.97 -16.02
N SER A 447 -60.83 16.20 -16.87
CA SER A 447 -60.36 14.98 -17.55
C SER A 447 -60.43 15.13 -19.08
N SER A 448 -59.87 14.12 -19.77
CA SER A 448 -59.93 13.72 -21.20
C SER A 448 -58.88 14.35 -22.14
N ALA A 449 -57.92 13.58 -22.67
CA ALA A 449 -57.89 12.62 -23.82
C ALA A 449 -57.49 13.37 -25.11
N ASP A 450 -56.66 12.91 -26.07
CA ASP A 450 -56.10 11.62 -26.50
C ASP A 450 -54.91 11.90 -27.49
N GLU A 451 -54.27 10.84 -28.02
CA GLU A 451 -53.34 10.76 -29.18
C GLU A 451 -51.81 10.71 -28.97
N THR A 452 -51.34 9.46 -28.79
CA THR A 452 -50.27 8.75 -29.55
C THR A 452 -49.06 9.50 -30.13
N ALA A 453 -47.85 9.18 -29.66
CA ALA A 453 -46.81 8.49 -30.44
C ALA A 453 -45.52 8.25 -29.63
N ASP A 454 -44.92 7.11 -29.93
CA ASP A 454 -43.77 6.41 -29.38
C ASP A 454 -42.45 7.22 -29.24
N ASN A 455 -41.85 7.15 -28.05
CA ASN A 455 -40.40 7.23 -27.79
C ASN A 455 -40.14 6.92 -26.31
N SER A 456 -40.12 5.63 -25.95
CA SER A 456 -39.71 5.17 -24.62
C SER A 456 -38.18 5.28 -24.44
N ILE A 457 -37.74 6.49 -24.13
CA ILE A 457 -36.58 6.68 -23.25
C ILE A 457 -37.11 6.42 -21.83
N GLU A 458 -36.72 5.30 -21.22
CA GLU A 458 -36.96 5.10 -19.79
C GLU A 458 -36.25 6.21 -19.01
N ILE A 459 -37.05 7.19 -18.60
CA ILE A 459 -36.72 8.14 -17.55
C ILE A 459 -36.63 7.31 -16.27
N ALA A 460 -35.40 6.93 -15.91
CA ALA A 460 -35.10 6.40 -14.59
C ALA A 460 -35.63 7.41 -13.56
N THR A 461 -36.60 6.95 -12.79
CA THR A 461 -37.15 7.63 -11.64
C THR A 461 -36.01 8.05 -10.71
N ASN A 462 -36.03 9.32 -10.30
CA ASN A 462 -35.17 9.87 -9.25
C ASN A 462 -35.38 9.08 -7.95
N THR A 463 -34.62 8.00 -7.76
CA THR A 463 -34.26 7.49 -6.46
C THR A 463 -32.85 8.00 -6.16
N ASN A 464 -32.77 8.85 -5.13
CA ASN A 464 -31.51 9.26 -4.53
C ASN A 464 -30.75 7.98 -4.09
N PRO A 465 -29.57 7.63 -4.64
CA PRO A 465 -28.88 6.39 -4.27
C PRO A 465 -28.14 6.50 -2.94
N ALA A 466 -28.35 7.59 -2.19
CA ALA A 466 -27.67 7.89 -0.94
C ALA A 466 -28.56 7.59 0.28
N SER A 467 -28.85 6.31 0.52
CA SER A 467 -28.92 5.76 1.89
C SER A 467 -28.71 4.24 1.83
N ASP A 468 -27.97 3.70 2.81
CA ASP A 468 -27.96 2.28 3.22
C ASP A 468 -26.81 1.36 2.73
N LYS A 469 -25.72 1.85 2.12
CA LYS A 469 -24.53 0.98 1.90
C LYS A 469 -23.24 1.65 2.34
N CYS A 470 -22.49 0.96 3.19
CA CYS A 470 -21.13 1.35 3.55
C CYS A 470 -20.32 1.58 2.27
N PRO A 471 -19.42 2.57 2.24
CA PRO A 471 -18.45 2.67 1.17
C PRO A 471 -17.70 1.35 0.99
N VAL A 472 -17.79 0.79 -0.20
CA VAL A 472 -17.01 -0.39 -0.60
C VAL A 472 -16.05 0.07 -1.67
N GLU A 473 -14.78 -0.32 -1.55
CA GLU A 473 -13.74 0.03 -2.53
C GLU A 473 -14.23 -0.22 -3.96
N GLY A 474 -14.08 0.78 -4.82
CA GLY A 474 -14.48 0.76 -6.22
C GLY A 474 -15.98 0.83 -6.49
N ALA A 475 -16.86 0.77 -5.48
CA ALA A 475 -18.31 0.85 -5.69
C ALA A 475 -18.75 2.25 -6.16
N PRO A 476 -19.85 2.38 -6.92
CA PRO A 476 -20.33 3.68 -7.38
C PRO A 476 -20.66 4.62 -6.21
N CYS A 477 -20.37 5.91 -6.40
CA CYS A 477 -20.68 6.97 -5.44
C CYS A 477 -20.94 8.30 -6.16
N VAL A 478 -21.44 9.29 -5.41
CA VAL A 478 -21.61 10.64 -5.93
C VAL A 478 -20.38 11.47 -5.58
N GLU A 479 -19.82 12.16 -6.59
CA GLU A 479 -18.67 13.05 -6.44
C GLU A 479 -18.80 13.95 -5.20
N SER A 480 -17.69 14.18 -4.51
CA SER A 480 -17.66 14.95 -3.26
C SER A 480 -18.44 14.31 -2.10
N MET A 481 -18.62 12.99 -2.06
CA MET A 481 -19.04 12.28 -0.84
C MET A 481 -17.83 11.77 -0.07
N GLN A 482 -17.94 11.73 1.26
CA GLN A 482 -17.06 10.94 2.12
C GLN A 482 -17.89 9.96 2.95
N GLY A 483 -17.26 8.91 3.44
CA GLY A 483 -17.93 7.96 4.30
C GLY A 483 -16.99 7.15 5.18
N CYS A 484 -17.58 6.39 6.09
CA CYS A 484 -16.91 5.40 6.92
C CYS A 484 -17.47 4.02 6.58
N ASN A 485 -16.60 3.01 6.55
CA ASN A 485 -16.98 1.63 6.26
C ASN A 485 -16.50 0.63 7.32
N SER A 486 -16.53 1.04 8.58
CA SER A 486 -16.11 0.33 9.80
C SER A 486 -14.61 0.14 9.99
N VAL A 487 -13.86 -0.09 8.91
CA VAL A 487 -12.41 -0.34 8.96
C VAL A 487 -11.58 0.81 8.39
N GLY A 488 -12.23 1.76 7.74
CA GLY A 488 -11.58 2.87 7.05
C GLY A 488 -12.54 4.00 6.72
N TYR A 489 -11.95 5.12 6.28
CA TYR A 489 -12.70 6.19 5.64
C TYR A 489 -12.70 6.02 4.14
N ALA A 490 -13.64 6.64 3.45
CA ALA A 490 -13.76 6.57 2.01
C ALA A 490 -14.01 7.94 1.42
N LEU A 491 -13.42 8.17 0.25
CA LEU A 491 -13.60 9.36 -0.57
C LEU A 491 -14.25 8.95 -1.88
N CYS A 492 -15.27 9.68 -2.32
CA CYS A 492 -15.81 9.48 -3.65
C CYS A 492 -14.96 10.20 -4.69
N VAL A 493 -14.39 9.43 -5.61
CA VAL A 493 -13.42 9.88 -6.59
C VAL A 493 -13.80 9.36 -7.97
N ASN A 494 -14.03 10.24 -8.94
CA ASN A 494 -14.47 9.87 -10.30
C ASN A 494 -15.74 8.99 -10.29
N GLY A 495 -16.66 9.27 -9.36
CA GLY A 495 -17.88 8.50 -9.12
C GLY A 495 -17.66 7.09 -8.56
N ARG A 496 -16.47 6.78 -8.01
CA ARG A 496 -16.20 5.51 -7.32
C ARG A 496 -15.59 5.73 -5.94
N TRP A 497 -16.01 4.92 -4.98
CA TRP A 497 -15.48 4.95 -3.62
C TRP A 497 -14.03 4.50 -3.63
N SER A 498 -13.19 5.30 -2.98
CA SER A 498 -11.82 4.98 -2.65
C SER A 498 -11.73 4.89 -1.13
N VAL A 499 -11.46 3.71 -0.61
CA VAL A 499 -11.38 3.39 0.81
C VAL A 499 -9.93 3.45 1.26
N TYR A 500 -9.73 4.06 2.43
CA TYR A 500 -8.45 4.25 3.08
C TYR A 500 -8.55 3.62 4.47
N PRO A 501 -7.67 2.69 4.84
CA PRO A 501 -7.71 2.09 6.16
C PRO A 501 -7.46 3.15 7.24
N CYS A 502 -8.16 3.03 8.35
CA CYS A 502 -7.78 3.73 9.55
C CYS A 502 -6.52 3.09 10.16
N PHE A 503 -5.71 3.88 10.86
CA PHE A 503 -4.56 3.34 11.59
C PHE A 503 -5.03 2.34 12.66
N SER A 504 -4.20 1.34 12.96
CA SER A 504 -4.53 0.30 13.94
C SER A 504 -4.98 0.91 15.27
N GLY A 505 -6.14 0.49 15.76
CA GLY A 505 -6.75 0.99 17.00
C GLY A 505 -7.61 2.25 16.84
N THR A 506 -7.63 2.88 15.67
CA THR A 506 -8.54 4.00 15.36
C THR A 506 -9.77 3.53 14.59
N THR A 507 -10.88 4.25 14.75
CA THR A 507 -12.16 3.96 14.10
C THR A 507 -12.57 5.14 13.23
N CYS A 508 -13.15 4.86 12.06
CA CYS A 508 -13.71 5.91 11.23
C CYS A 508 -15.06 6.40 11.80
N TYR A 509 -15.22 7.71 11.92
CA TYR A 509 -16.53 8.35 12.12
C TYR A 509 -16.62 9.64 11.29
N LEU A 510 -17.85 10.16 11.17
CA LEU A 510 -18.09 11.42 10.46
C LEU A 510 -18.14 12.58 11.44
N GLN A 511 -17.26 13.57 11.26
CA GLN A 511 -17.37 14.88 11.90
C GLN A 511 -17.98 15.86 10.89
N GLY A 512 -19.29 16.08 11.00
CA GLY A 512 -20.04 16.77 9.94
C GLY A 512 -20.05 15.92 8.66
N SER A 513 -19.48 16.44 7.58
CA SER A 513 -19.36 15.73 6.30
C SER A 513 -17.97 15.12 6.04
N ALA A 514 -17.05 15.26 7.00
CA ALA A 514 -15.68 14.77 6.90
C ALA A 514 -15.57 13.39 7.55
N ALA A 515 -15.02 12.41 6.84
CA ALA A 515 -14.70 11.11 7.41
C ALA A 515 -13.34 11.17 8.10
N ILE A 516 -13.26 10.78 9.36
CA ILE A 516 -12.09 10.95 10.23
C ILE A 516 -11.77 9.62 10.90
N CYS A 517 -10.49 9.24 10.91
CA CYS A 517 -9.99 8.17 11.76
C CYS A 517 -9.42 8.78 13.04
N ASP A 518 -10.01 8.45 14.19
CA ASP A 518 -9.48 8.80 15.51
C ASP A 518 -9.72 7.64 16.49
N TRP A 519 -9.18 7.75 17.69
CA TRP A 519 -9.50 6.82 18.77
C TRP A 519 -10.99 6.85 19.08
N GLU A 520 -11.54 5.68 19.44
CA GLU A 520 -12.96 5.56 19.76
C GLU A 520 -13.32 6.51 20.92
N ARG A 521 -14.17 7.48 20.61
CA ARG A 521 -14.76 8.44 21.56
C ARG A 521 -16.27 8.28 21.52
N GLU A 522 -16.97 8.81 22.51
CA GLU A 522 -18.43 8.68 22.71
C GLU A 522 -19.27 9.46 21.66
N TYR A 523 -18.82 9.53 20.41
CA TYR A 523 -19.54 10.09 19.28
C TYR A 523 -20.38 8.99 18.61
N GLY A 524 -21.63 9.31 18.25
CA GLY A 524 -22.62 8.37 17.71
C GLY A 524 -22.04 7.41 16.68
N ARG A 525 -21.95 6.14 17.09
CA ARG A 525 -21.26 5.04 16.42
C ARG A 525 -22.10 4.44 15.29
N ASP A 526 -22.21 5.16 14.18
CA ASP A 526 -22.45 4.48 12.92
C ASP A 526 -21.11 4.26 12.20
N PRO A 527 -20.48 3.09 12.36
CA PRO A 527 -19.22 2.78 11.67
C PRO A 527 -19.41 2.77 10.14
N CYS A 528 -20.65 2.74 9.66
CA CYS A 528 -21.03 2.63 8.26
C CYS A 528 -21.94 3.81 7.85
N ASN A 529 -21.35 4.96 7.54
CA ASN A 529 -22.13 6.14 7.19
C ASN A 529 -21.49 6.91 6.02
N VAL A 530 -22.30 7.59 5.22
CA VAL A 530 -21.84 8.42 4.11
C VAL A 530 -22.50 9.79 4.20
N GLN A 531 -21.73 10.84 4.00
CA GLN A 531 -22.24 12.21 3.95
C GLN A 531 -21.64 12.95 2.74
N PRO A 532 -22.45 13.69 1.98
CA PRO A 532 -21.93 14.61 1.00
C PRO A 532 -21.14 15.73 1.70
N ILE A 533 -20.05 16.20 1.08
CA ILE A 533 -19.17 17.28 1.56
C ILE A 533 -19.90 18.65 1.63
N GLN A 534 -21.23 18.73 1.45
CA GLN A 534 -21.95 20.00 1.40
C GLN A 534 -23.38 19.99 1.98
N ARG A 535 -23.73 21.15 2.57
CA ARG A 535 -25.05 21.75 2.43
C ARG A 535 -25.20 22.25 0.99
N ASN A 536 -26.14 21.69 0.21
CA ASN A 536 -26.53 22.06 -1.17
C ASN A 536 -25.89 23.36 -1.74
N PRO A 537 -24.76 23.26 -2.47
CA PRO A 537 -24.16 24.42 -3.12
C PRO A 537 -25.09 24.90 -4.25
N SER A 538 -25.09 26.20 -4.55
CA SER A 538 -25.83 26.70 -5.71
C SER A 538 -25.30 26.02 -6.99
N LYS A 539 -26.17 25.84 -8.00
CA LYS A 539 -25.81 25.21 -9.29
C LYS A 539 -24.55 25.81 -9.92
N SER A 540 -24.33 27.12 -9.76
CA SER A 540 -23.13 27.81 -10.24
C SER A 540 -21.86 27.36 -9.52
N THR A 541 -21.93 27.17 -8.21
CA THR A 541 -20.79 26.72 -7.39
C THR A 541 -20.46 25.27 -7.69
N ALA A 542 -21.48 24.40 -7.82
CA ALA A 542 -21.28 23.00 -8.18
C ALA A 542 -20.59 22.84 -9.54
N LYS A 543 -21.04 23.60 -10.56
CA LYS A 543 -20.42 23.62 -11.90
C LYS A 543 -18.97 24.11 -11.88
N MET A 544 -18.66 25.02 -10.97
CA MET A 544 -17.32 25.59 -10.86
C MET A 544 -16.36 24.64 -10.13
N LEU A 545 -16.82 23.99 -9.06
CA LEU A 545 -16.07 22.95 -8.37
C LEU A 545 -15.81 21.73 -9.29
N SER A 546 -16.78 21.30 -10.08
CA SER A 546 -16.57 20.22 -11.04
C SER A 546 -15.56 20.59 -12.15
N ALA A 547 -15.53 21.86 -12.57
CA ALA A 547 -14.54 22.35 -13.53
C ALA A 547 -13.12 22.42 -12.94
N LEU A 548 -12.98 22.63 -11.63
CA LEU A 548 -11.69 22.64 -10.94
C LEU A 548 -11.08 21.25 -10.80
N LYS A 549 -11.88 20.18 -10.93
CA LYS A 549 -11.47 18.79 -10.67
C LYS A 549 -10.60 18.70 -9.40
N PRO A 550 -11.12 19.12 -8.23
CA PRO A 550 -10.32 19.19 -7.02
C PRO A 550 -9.64 17.86 -6.78
N ASP A 551 -8.32 17.89 -6.65
CA ASP A 551 -7.57 16.73 -6.23
C ASP A 551 -7.89 16.51 -4.75
N LEU A 552 -8.87 15.63 -4.49
CA LEU A 552 -9.27 15.25 -3.14
C LEU A 552 -8.31 14.22 -2.53
N ARG A 553 -7.18 13.92 -3.19
CA ARG A 553 -6.18 13.02 -2.61
C ARG A 553 -5.61 13.65 -1.34
N PRO A 554 -5.53 12.88 -0.24
CA PRO A 554 -4.62 13.22 0.83
C PRO A 554 -3.20 13.24 0.24
N VAL A 555 -2.53 14.38 0.30
CA VAL A 555 -1.11 14.50 -0.07
C VAL A 555 -0.24 14.43 1.18
N SER A 556 0.99 13.95 1.03
CA SER A 556 1.96 13.95 2.12
C SER A 556 2.29 15.39 2.51
N ALA A 557 2.23 15.70 3.81
CA ALA A 557 2.79 16.95 4.33
C ALA A 557 4.19 16.65 4.89
N PHE A 558 5.20 17.40 4.45
CA PHE A 558 6.57 17.26 4.95
C PHE A 558 6.65 17.81 6.37
N THR A 559 7.01 16.97 7.34
CA THR A 559 7.13 17.42 8.72
C THR A 559 8.54 17.83 9.07
N ALA A 560 8.67 18.87 9.89
CA ALA A 560 9.95 19.28 10.45
C ALA A 560 10.58 18.17 11.34
N ASP A 561 9.75 17.25 11.87
CA ASP A 561 10.13 16.31 12.94
C ASP A 561 9.91 14.83 12.59
N GLY A 562 9.83 14.47 11.30
CA GLY A 562 9.73 13.06 10.86
C GLY A 562 8.37 12.36 11.07
N ILE A 563 7.30 13.11 11.29
CA ILE A 563 5.93 12.61 11.48
C ILE A 563 5.26 12.35 10.12
N ASN A 564 4.90 11.11 9.81
CA ASN A 564 4.13 10.84 8.60
C ASN A 564 2.70 11.40 8.72
N SER A 565 2.43 12.50 8.01
CA SER A 565 1.13 13.18 8.00
C SER A 565 0.56 13.29 6.58
N ARG A 566 -0.77 13.22 6.48
CA ARG A 566 -1.53 13.45 5.26
C ARG A 566 -2.40 14.68 5.42
N ILE A 567 -2.50 15.46 4.35
CA ILE A 567 -3.34 16.64 4.31
C ILE A 567 -4.27 16.58 3.10
N GLU A 568 -5.54 16.88 3.32
CA GLU A 568 -6.58 16.96 2.29
C GLU A 568 -7.09 18.40 2.22
N TYR A 569 -7.16 18.98 1.02
CA TYR A 569 -7.81 20.28 0.79
C TYR A 569 -9.06 20.07 -0.04
N ILE A 570 -10.21 20.34 0.57
CA ILE A 570 -11.50 20.05 -0.01
C ILE A 570 -12.24 21.38 -0.19
N PRO A 571 -12.32 21.93 -1.42
CA PRO A 571 -13.08 23.14 -1.66
C PRO A 571 -14.57 22.89 -1.37
N LEU A 572 -15.13 23.65 -0.42
CA LEU A 572 -16.52 23.52 -0.01
C LEU A 572 -17.42 24.44 -0.84
N SER A 573 -17.08 25.74 -0.89
CA SER A 573 -17.86 26.73 -1.63
C SER A 573 -16.94 27.73 -2.28
N VAL A 574 -17.19 28.11 -3.52
CA VAL A 574 -16.45 29.18 -4.19
C VAL A 574 -17.42 30.06 -4.96
N SER A 575 -17.68 31.27 -4.47
CA SER A 575 -18.65 32.18 -5.08
C SER A 575 -18.37 33.64 -4.72
N ARG A 576 -18.64 34.56 -5.66
CA ARG A 576 -18.58 36.02 -5.43
C ARG A 576 -17.29 36.50 -4.74
N GLY A 577 -16.13 35.99 -5.15
CA GLY A 577 -14.82 36.38 -4.58
C GLY A 577 -14.55 35.85 -3.18
N ARG A 578 -15.40 34.94 -2.66
CA ARG A 578 -15.20 34.24 -1.38
C ARG A 578 -15.14 32.74 -1.57
N PHE A 579 -14.31 32.10 -0.77
CA PHE A 579 -14.23 30.64 -0.72
C PHE A 579 -14.35 30.12 0.72
N SER A 580 -14.77 28.86 0.82
CA SER A 580 -14.56 28.03 2.00
C SER A 580 -14.01 26.69 1.56
N ALA A 581 -13.14 26.11 2.38
CA ALA A 581 -12.56 24.80 2.15
C ALA A 581 -12.39 24.08 3.49
N LEU A 582 -12.51 22.77 3.47
CA LEU A 582 -12.12 21.92 4.59
C LEU A 582 -10.67 21.49 4.38
N VAL A 583 -9.85 21.71 5.40
CA VAL A 583 -8.48 21.22 5.48
C VAL A 583 -8.46 20.12 6.52
N LYS A 584 -8.24 18.88 6.08
CA LYS A 584 -8.13 17.73 6.96
C LYS A 584 -6.66 17.37 7.11
N LEU A 585 -6.20 17.27 8.35
CA LEU A 585 -4.90 16.76 8.74
C LEU A 585 -5.09 15.39 9.35
N GLN A 586 -4.25 14.44 9.00
CA GLN A 586 -4.25 13.11 9.59
C GLN A 586 -2.81 12.68 9.82
N THR A 587 -2.48 12.25 11.03
CA THR A 587 -1.21 11.59 11.28
C THR A 587 -1.35 10.09 11.09
N LEU A 588 -0.28 9.43 10.66
CA LEU A 588 -0.27 7.98 10.47
C LEU A 588 0.21 7.22 11.72
N HIS A 589 0.95 7.87 12.62
CA HIS A 589 1.61 7.18 13.75
C HIS A 589 1.62 7.97 15.07
N VAL A 590 1.72 9.29 15.01
CA VAL A 590 1.87 10.13 16.21
C VAL A 590 0.62 10.99 16.39
N PRO A 591 -0.13 10.90 17.51
CA PRO A 591 -1.29 11.74 17.71
C PRO A 591 -0.90 13.21 17.82
N PHE A 592 -1.77 14.08 17.33
CA PHE A 592 -1.72 15.51 17.65
C PHE A 592 -1.92 15.71 19.15
N ASP A 593 -1.13 16.61 19.72
CA ASP A 593 -1.28 17.16 21.07
C ASP A 593 -1.70 18.64 21.00
N ASN A 594 -1.61 19.39 22.11
CA ASN A 594 -2.00 20.81 22.13
C ASN A 594 -1.02 21.72 21.37
N ASN A 595 -0.02 21.19 20.68
CA ASN A 595 1.11 21.96 20.16
C ASN A 595 1.41 21.62 18.69
N TRP A 596 0.38 21.53 17.85
CA TRP A 596 0.56 21.33 16.41
C TRP A 596 0.59 22.64 15.62
N MET A 597 1.31 22.68 14.49
CA MET A 597 1.22 23.78 13.53
C MET A 597 1.12 23.25 12.11
N LEU A 598 0.13 23.74 11.37
CA LEU A 598 0.03 23.54 9.93
C LEU A 598 0.45 24.82 9.21
N SER A 599 1.42 24.73 8.30
CA SER A 599 1.82 25.83 7.43
C SER A 599 1.74 25.46 5.95
N PHE A 600 1.15 26.32 5.13
CA PHE A 600 1.07 26.14 3.67
C PHE A 600 1.03 27.49 2.94
N GLN A 601 1.22 27.46 1.62
CA GLN A 601 1.15 28.64 0.77
C GLN A 601 -0.19 28.72 0.03
N LEU A 602 -0.83 29.87 0.09
CA LEU A 602 -1.99 30.19 -0.73
C LEU A 602 -1.57 30.67 -2.12
N PRO A 603 -2.35 30.37 -3.18
CA PRO A 603 -2.15 30.97 -4.48
C PRO A 603 -2.26 32.50 -4.43
N TYR A 604 -1.51 33.18 -5.30
CA TYR A 604 -1.56 34.64 -5.41
C TYR A 604 -3.01 35.14 -5.58
N GLY A 605 -3.37 36.18 -4.84
CA GLY A 605 -4.72 36.74 -4.85
C GLY A 605 -5.72 36.03 -3.93
N GLN A 606 -5.28 35.04 -3.14
CA GLN A 606 -6.09 34.43 -2.08
C GLN A 606 -5.63 34.84 -0.68
N SER A 607 -6.58 34.92 0.24
CA SER A 607 -6.31 35.11 1.68
C SER A 607 -7.33 34.34 2.52
N ILE A 608 -6.90 33.87 3.69
CA ILE A 608 -7.78 33.27 4.69
C ILE A 608 -8.07 34.34 5.75
N ASP A 609 -9.36 34.61 6.00
CA ASP A 609 -9.82 35.58 6.99
C ASP A 609 -10.51 34.93 8.19
N ASN A 610 -10.89 33.65 8.12
CA ASN A 610 -11.54 32.94 9.21
C ASN A 610 -11.30 31.41 9.18
N VAL A 611 -11.22 30.80 10.37
CA VAL A 611 -11.24 29.35 10.61
C VAL A 611 -12.31 29.02 11.65
N ASP A 612 -12.86 27.81 11.60
CA ASP A 612 -13.79 27.29 12.63
C ASP A 612 -13.07 26.72 13.86
N SER A 613 -11.89 26.12 13.69
CA SER A 613 -10.98 25.72 14.76
C SER A 613 -9.56 26.27 14.56
N GLY A 614 -8.83 26.43 15.67
CA GLY A 614 -7.47 26.97 15.70
C GLY A 614 -7.37 28.50 15.61
N ARG A 615 -6.13 29.00 15.44
CA ARG A 615 -5.78 30.41 15.24
C ARG A 615 -4.95 30.57 13.97
N ILE A 616 -5.33 31.52 13.11
CA ILE A 616 -4.61 31.82 11.86
C ILE A 616 -3.50 32.84 12.14
N VAL A 617 -2.31 32.55 11.62
CA VAL A 617 -1.21 33.51 11.46
C VAL A 617 -0.90 33.59 9.97
N ALA A 618 -1.18 34.74 9.35
CA ALA A 618 -0.96 34.95 7.92
C ALA A 618 0.09 36.04 7.67
N ASN A 619 1.04 35.77 6.78
CA ASN A 619 2.01 36.74 6.29
C ASN A 619 2.10 36.64 4.76
N GLY A 620 1.46 37.58 4.06
CA GLY A 620 1.32 37.52 2.61
C GLY A 620 0.52 36.30 2.17
N THR A 621 1.11 35.46 1.31
CA THR A 621 0.53 34.18 0.86
C THR A 621 0.79 33.03 1.83
N SER A 622 1.68 33.22 2.81
CA SER A 622 2.02 32.20 3.80
C SER A 622 0.96 32.17 4.88
N VAL A 623 0.38 31.00 5.11
CA VAL A 623 -0.62 30.79 6.16
C VAL A 623 -0.16 29.70 7.11
N SER A 624 -0.22 30.00 8.40
CA SER A 624 -0.10 29.03 9.48
C SER A 624 -1.39 28.95 10.27
N ILE A 625 -1.78 27.74 10.66
CA ILE A 625 -2.89 27.48 11.57
C ILE A 625 -2.32 26.77 12.80
N LEU A 626 -2.59 27.33 13.97
CA LEU A 626 -2.13 26.87 15.28
C LEU A 626 -3.32 26.40 16.14
N PRO A 627 -3.08 25.66 17.22
CA PRO A 627 -4.12 25.14 18.09
C PRO A 627 -4.79 26.28 18.88
N LYS A 628 -5.99 26.00 19.40
CA LYS A 628 -6.67 26.85 20.36
C LYS A 628 -7.00 26.00 21.59
N ASP A 629 -6.57 26.45 22.78
CA ASP A 629 -6.47 25.70 24.05
C ASP A 629 -7.79 25.17 24.68
N SER A 630 -8.76 24.69 23.90
CA SER A 630 -10.01 24.09 24.42
C SER A 630 -10.97 23.53 23.36
N ALA A 631 -10.71 23.69 22.06
CA ALA A 631 -11.68 23.33 21.01
C ALA A 631 -11.43 21.96 20.35
N ASP A 632 -10.19 21.48 20.39
CA ASP A 632 -9.79 20.24 19.72
C ASP A 632 -9.68 19.13 20.77
N PRO A 633 -10.40 18.00 20.63
CA PRO A 633 -10.33 16.91 21.57
C PRO A 633 -8.96 16.23 21.40
N LEU A 634 -8.04 16.44 22.33
CA LEU A 634 -6.67 15.93 22.26
C LEU A 634 -6.42 14.90 23.37
N PRO A 635 -5.61 13.86 23.13
CA PRO A 635 -4.85 13.57 21.90
C PRO A 635 -5.71 13.02 20.75
N SER A 636 -5.44 13.39 19.49
CA SER A 636 -6.23 12.97 18.30
C SER A 636 -5.35 12.60 17.10
N MET A 637 -5.77 11.63 16.29
CA MET A 637 -5.06 11.22 15.07
C MET A 637 -5.41 12.08 13.84
N ALA A 638 -6.38 12.98 13.95
CA ALA A 638 -6.83 13.80 12.85
C ALA A 638 -7.46 15.12 13.29
N ILE A 639 -7.24 16.17 12.51
CA ILE A 639 -7.79 17.51 12.75
C ILE A 639 -8.53 17.94 11.49
N SER A 640 -9.72 18.48 11.64
CA SER A 640 -10.54 19.02 10.55
C SER A 640 -10.79 20.49 10.76
N ILE A 641 -10.38 21.32 9.79
CA ILE A 641 -10.42 22.78 9.89
C ILE A 641 -11.12 23.35 8.66
N THR A 642 -12.26 24.00 8.84
CA THR A 642 -12.89 24.79 7.78
C THR A 642 -12.22 26.15 7.69
N VAL A 643 -11.46 26.38 6.62
CA VAL A 643 -10.92 27.69 6.25
C VAL A 643 -11.93 28.48 5.42
N ARG A 644 -12.04 29.77 5.68
CA ARG A 644 -12.84 30.73 4.88
C ARG A 644 -11.95 31.90 4.48
N GLY A 645 -12.16 32.37 3.25
CA GLY A 645 -11.26 33.32 2.66
C GLY A 645 -11.83 34.10 1.48
N ARG A 646 -10.96 34.93 0.91
CA ARG A 646 -11.21 35.74 -0.30
C ARG A 646 -10.29 35.28 -1.42
N TYR A 647 -10.75 35.43 -2.67
CA TYR A 647 -9.93 35.16 -3.85
C TYR A 647 -10.21 36.16 -4.97
N SER A 648 -9.19 36.45 -5.79
CA SER A 648 -9.35 37.05 -7.11
C SER A 648 -9.43 35.95 -8.19
N TRP A 649 -10.28 36.15 -9.20
CA TRP A 649 -10.46 35.16 -10.25
C TRP A 649 -9.18 34.96 -11.09
N PRO A 650 -8.81 33.72 -11.46
CA PRO A 650 -9.47 32.45 -11.14
C PRO A 650 -9.11 31.88 -9.75
N TYR A 651 -10.07 31.24 -9.08
CA TYR A 651 -9.79 30.45 -7.88
C TYR A 651 -8.90 29.25 -8.23
N ARG A 652 -7.92 28.96 -7.38
CA ARG A 652 -7.00 27.83 -7.51
C ARG A 652 -6.90 27.09 -6.18
N ILE A 653 -6.69 25.78 -6.24
CA ILE A 653 -6.44 24.97 -5.05
C ILE A 653 -4.96 25.17 -4.66
N PRO A 654 -4.66 25.38 -3.36
CA PRO A 654 -3.27 25.44 -2.90
C PRO A 654 -2.55 24.12 -3.17
N ASP A 655 -1.28 24.21 -3.57
CA ASP A 655 -0.41 23.04 -3.63
C ASP A 655 0.01 22.68 -2.20
N LEU A 656 -0.50 21.57 -1.70
CA LEU A 656 -0.23 21.09 -0.36
C LEU A 656 0.94 20.12 -0.27
N THR A 657 1.59 19.77 -1.37
CA THR A 657 2.81 18.92 -1.34
C THR A 657 3.98 19.60 -0.61
N ILE A 658 3.92 20.93 -0.49
CA ILE A 658 4.88 21.77 0.25
C ILE A 658 4.34 22.19 1.63
N ALA A 659 3.19 21.68 2.05
CA ALA A 659 2.65 21.95 3.37
C ALA A 659 3.56 21.32 4.44
N LYS A 660 3.71 22.04 5.55
CA LYS A 660 4.48 21.60 6.71
C LYS A 660 3.57 21.38 7.91
N VAL A 661 3.76 20.25 8.57
CA VAL A 661 3.12 19.95 9.85
C VAL A 661 4.22 19.75 10.90
N SER A 662 4.14 20.46 12.01
CA SER A 662 5.00 20.22 13.18
C SER A 662 4.16 19.86 14.39
N LEU A 663 4.71 19.01 15.26
CA LEU A 663 4.24 18.74 16.62
C LEU A 663 5.35 19.26 17.52
N HIS A 664 5.08 20.29 18.32
CA HIS A 664 6.07 21.02 19.09
C HIS A 664 6.18 20.56 20.54
#